data_AF-A0A0F9XZQ0-F1
#
_entry.id   AF-A0A0F9XZQ0-F1
#
_cell.length_a   1.000
_cell.length_b   1.000
_cell.length_c   1.000
_cell.angle_alpha   90.00
_cell.angle_beta   90.00
_cell.angle_gamma   90.00
#
_symmetry.space_group_name_H-M   'P 1'
#
loop_
_entity.id
_entity.type
_entity.pdbx_description
1 polymer ?
#
loop_
_entity_poly.entity_id
_entity_poly.type
_entity_poly.pdbx_seq_one_letter_code
_entity_poly.pdbx_strand_id
1 'polypeptide(L)'
;MYNQLIISNLKDFIMKLKTRNFVKVLALMAAVTFVSCSDDDNDPDDGPDAVAATCTDGIKNGDETGVDCGGSCTACETTVPEESTTLTGTLSEERTLDASQTYTLEKNYSIEAGGKLIIPAGTIINATVETGDETETYIVVQRGGEIDIQGTASAPVTMQSTGDQPGQWGGLVVLGDATTTEGVDATAEVGNFKYGGTNDADNSGSIKYLIIKHAGAQIDAESQYNGLTLYAVGSGTTIDNVAMIDGEDDGVEFFGGTASASNLYFENNQDDSIDWTEGWNGTVTNAYILHTKEGFSTAVEADKANGNPKLINFTAVSTVGGTALQFKLTSGATITGLSLSGYETSIDMKDDGPLANVIIDGLAGDPSNSYNANATVDIAIFDWVNTDTTVASSILTGNLTSDLTLDANINYLLSKNLSVESGATLTIPAGTKISAQVESGDETETYIVVQKGGMIMVEGTEANPVVMTSTNENPGDWGGLVILGYATTTEGVEATAEVGNFKYGGTTDDDNSGSISYLIIKNAGAQIDAESQYNGLTLYAVGSGTTIDNVAMIDGEDDGVEFFGGTVSASNLYFENNQDDSIDWTEGWNGTVTTAYVLHSEAGFSTAVEADKANGNPTLIDFTAVSTVGGTALQFKLTSGATFTNAHLSGYTTNVDMKDNGPLENVIVDGTSLTTAEDDVFNGTAVDVAIFAWATGN
;
A
#
# COMPACT_ATOMS: atom_id res chain seq x y z
N MET A 1 -55.80 36.90 15.70
CA MET A 1 -56.74 36.05 14.94
C MET A 1 -56.18 34.64 15.04
N TYR A 2 -56.80 33.74 15.82
CA TYR A 2 -57.83 32.76 15.38
C TYR A 2 -57.25 31.79 14.32
N ASN A 3 -57.13 30.46 14.51
CA ASN A 3 -57.61 29.51 15.56
C ASN A 3 -56.39 28.79 16.23
N GLN A 4 -56.42 28.01 17.33
CA GLN A 4 -57.40 27.45 18.30
C GLN A 4 -58.30 26.23 17.94
N LEU A 5 -57.87 25.01 18.26
CA LEU A 5 -58.69 23.91 18.87
C LEU A 5 -57.73 22.89 19.57
N ILE A 6 -57.66 22.75 20.91
CA ILE A 6 -58.57 22.04 21.88
C ILE A 6 -58.38 20.49 21.73
N ILE A 7 -58.03 19.64 22.73
CA ILE A 7 -58.46 19.46 24.15
C ILE A 7 -57.32 19.01 25.08
N SER A 8 -57.36 19.45 26.35
CA SER A 8 -56.64 18.86 27.50
C SER A 8 -57.47 17.81 28.26
N ASN A 9 -56.90 16.68 28.67
CA ASN A 9 -57.18 15.99 29.96
C ASN A 9 -56.50 14.61 30.06
N LEU A 10 -55.48 14.47 30.91
CA LEU A 10 -55.48 13.44 31.98
C LEU A 10 -54.41 13.75 33.05
N LYS A 11 -54.75 14.65 33.99
CA LYS A 11 -54.21 14.55 35.35
C LYS A 11 -55.00 13.44 36.05
N ASP A 12 -54.49 12.21 36.09
CA ASP A 12 -54.83 11.17 37.09
C ASP A 12 -54.16 9.80 36.81
N PHE A 13 -52.83 9.77 36.73
CA PHE A 13 -51.91 8.60 36.86
C PHE A 13 -50.50 9.20 36.69
N ILE A 14 -49.46 9.00 37.51
CA ILE A 14 -49.23 8.15 38.68
C ILE A 14 -48.55 9.02 39.76
N MET A 15 -49.14 9.12 40.96
CA MET A 15 -48.46 9.73 42.13
C MET A 15 -48.75 8.92 43.39
N LYS A 16 -48.01 7.82 43.59
CA LYS A 16 -47.84 7.12 44.87
C LYS A 16 -46.85 5.96 44.71
N LEU A 17 -45.62 6.18 45.14
CA LEU A 17 -44.94 5.28 46.07
C LEU A 17 -43.78 6.02 46.71
N LYS A 18 -43.72 5.96 48.05
CA LYS A 18 -42.76 6.72 48.85
C LYS A 18 -41.47 5.93 49.00
N THR A 19 -40.36 6.65 48.82
CA THR A 19 -39.04 6.41 49.40
C THR A 19 -39.13 5.73 50.78
N ARG A 20 -38.37 4.64 50.98
CA ARG A 20 -38.02 4.22 52.34
C ARG A 20 -36.75 3.36 52.39
N ASN A 21 -35.66 4.02 52.75
CA ASN A 21 -34.35 3.42 53.02
C ASN A 21 -34.46 2.28 54.05
N PHE A 22 -33.68 1.22 53.85
CA PHE A 22 -33.36 0.25 54.90
C PHE A 22 -31.85 0.00 54.96
N VAL A 23 -31.21 0.65 55.93
CA VAL A 23 -29.86 0.30 56.41
C VAL A 23 -29.98 0.23 57.93
N LYS A 24 -29.64 -0.94 58.51
CA LYS A 24 -29.02 -1.04 59.85
C LYS A 24 -28.57 -2.46 60.17
N VAL A 25 -27.24 -2.61 60.08
CA VAL A 25 -26.35 -3.49 60.85
C VAL A 25 -26.96 -4.01 62.16
N LEU A 26 -26.78 -5.32 62.42
CA LEU A 26 -26.62 -5.83 63.78
C LEU A 26 -25.60 -6.97 63.81
N ALA A 27 -24.44 -6.72 64.39
CA ALA A 27 -23.47 -7.76 64.74
C ALA A 27 -23.77 -8.28 66.16
N LEU A 28 -23.61 -9.57 66.40
CA LEU A 28 -23.62 -10.13 67.76
C LEU A 28 -22.63 -11.30 67.88
N MET A 29 -21.53 -11.06 68.58
CA MET A 29 -20.67 -12.13 69.11
C MET A 29 -21.37 -12.78 70.32
N ALA A 30 -21.26 -14.10 70.44
CA ALA A 30 -21.53 -14.81 71.69
C ALA A 30 -20.42 -15.84 71.92
N ALA A 31 -19.85 -15.85 73.14
CA ALA A 31 -18.60 -16.52 73.44
C ALA A 31 -18.76 -18.02 73.76
N VAL A 32 -17.74 -18.81 73.43
CA VAL A 32 -17.61 -20.21 73.81
C VAL A 32 -17.10 -20.32 75.25
N THR A 33 -17.80 -21.08 76.09
CA THR A 33 -17.28 -21.60 77.36
C THR A 33 -17.77 -23.04 77.57
N PHE A 34 -16.86 -24.01 77.53
CA PHE A 34 -17.12 -25.40 77.89
C PHE A 34 -16.32 -25.78 79.14
N VAL A 35 -17.00 -26.12 80.23
CA VAL A 35 -16.46 -26.90 81.36
C VAL A 35 -17.59 -27.72 81.98
N SER A 36 -17.49 -29.05 81.92
CA SER A 36 -17.58 -29.99 83.07
C SER A 36 -17.90 -31.41 82.59
N CYS A 37 -17.20 -32.40 83.15
CA CYS A 37 -17.44 -33.84 82.95
C CYS A 37 -18.40 -34.40 84.01
N SER A 38 -19.16 -35.43 83.63
CA SER A 38 -19.87 -36.46 84.44
C SER A 38 -20.86 -37.16 83.50
N ASP A 39 -20.97 -38.48 83.35
CA ASP A 39 -20.35 -39.62 84.06
C ASP A 39 -20.06 -40.79 83.09
N ASP A 40 -19.13 -41.68 83.45
CA ASP A 40 -19.00 -43.04 82.90
C ASP A 40 -19.88 -44.00 83.72
N ASP A 41 -20.58 -44.94 83.08
CA ASP A 41 -20.56 -46.36 83.50
C ASP A 41 -21.19 -47.32 82.45
N ASN A 42 -20.68 -48.56 82.43
CA ASN A 42 -20.88 -49.58 81.39
C ASN A 42 -22.24 -50.31 81.42
N ASP A 43 -22.74 -50.72 80.25
CA ASP A 43 -22.79 -52.16 79.83
C ASP A 43 -23.07 -52.27 78.30
N PRO A 44 -22.73 -53.39 77.61
CA PRO A 44 -22.80 -53.49 76.16
C PRO A 44 -24.13 -54.04 75.63
N ASP A 45 -24.51 -53.66 74.40
CA ASP A 45 -25.55 -54.34 73.62
C ASP A 45 -25.03 -54.57 72.18
N ASP A 46 -25.10 -55.81 71.71
CA ASP A 46 -24.49 -56.26 70.46
C ASP A 46 -25.51 -56.23 69.30
N GLY A 47 -25.39 -55.22 68.43
CA GLY A 47 -25.92 -55.25 67.05
C GLY A 47 -27.16 -54.38 66.77
N PRO A 48 -27.50 -54.16 65.49
CA PRO A 48 -27.03 -54.92 64.32
C PRO A 48 -25.89 -54.24 63.54
N ASP A 49 -25.05 -55.09 62.95
CA ASP A 49 -24.11 -54.87 61.85
C ASP A 49 -23.84 -53.42 61.41
N ALA A 50 -22.61 -52.96 61.67
CA ALA A 50 -22.02 -51.89 60.88
C ALA A 50 -21.99 -52.34 59.42
N VAL A 51 -22.81 -51.71 58.58
CA VAL A 51 -22.84 -51.95 57.13
C VAL A 51 -21.41 -51.75 56.62
N ALA A 52 -20.86 -52.77 55.97
CA ALA A 52 -19.51 -52.67 55.42
C ALA A 52 -19.50 -51.56 54.37
N ALA A 53 -18.56 -50.61 54.49
CA ALA A 53 -18.43 -49.50 53.57
C ALA A 53 -18.35 -49.99 52.12
N THR A 54 -19.22 -49.46 51.26
CA THR A 54 -19.18 -49.74 49.81
C THR A 54 -19.36 -48.47 49.01
N CYS A 55 -18.71 -48.41 47.85
CA CYS A 55 -18.77 -47.31 46.89
C CYS A 55 -20.13 -47.14 46.17
N THR A 56 -21.23 -47.53 46.81
CA THR A 56 -22.59 -47.58 46.24
C THR A 56 -23.71 -47.56 47.31
N ASP A 57 -23.41 -47.31 48.58
CA ASP A 57 -24.42 -47.37 49.66
C ASP A 57 -25.11 -46.03 49.98
N GLY A 58 -24.67 -44.95 49.33
CA GLY A 58 -25.24 -43.61 49.45
C GLY A 58 -24.74 -42.85 50.69
N ILE A 59 -23.74 -43.37 51.39
CA ILE A 59 -23.21 -42.81 52.64
C ILE A 59 -21.68 -42.70 52.53
N LYS A 60 -21.12 -41.60 53.05
CA LYS A 60 -19.67 -41.44 53.19
C LYS A 60 -19.18 -42.12 54.47
N ASN A 61 -18.78 -43.40 54.40
CA ASN A 61 -18.56 -44.27 55.56
C ASN A 61 -17.24 -45.07 55.55
N GLY A 62 -16.38 -44.87 54.55
CA GLY A 62 -15.04 -45.46 54.41
C GLY A 62 -13.94 -44.41 54.21
N ASP A 63 -13.10 -44.57 53.18
CA ASP A 63 -12.00 -43.64 52.84
C ASP A 63 -12.34 -42.69 51.67
N GLU A 64 -13.63 -42.60 51.33
CA GLU A 64 -14.12 -41.79 50.21
C GLU A 64 -13.78 -40.30 50.36
N THR A 65 -13.61 -39.60 49.24
CA THR A 65 -13.48 -38.13 49.23
C THR A 65 -14.85 -37.44 49.05
N GLY A 66 -15.78 -38.07 48.34
CA GLY A 66 -17.20 -37.68 48.24
C GLY A 66 -18.14 -38.70 48.90
N VAL A 67 -19.41 -38.72 48.51
CA VAL A 67 -20.34 -39.83 48.79
C VAL A 67 -20.11 -40.88 47.70
N ASP A 68 -19.87 -42.14 48.08
CA ASP A 68 -19.61 -43.27 47.17
C ASP A 68 -18.41 -43.12 46.21
N CYS A 69 -17.54 -42.10 46.36
CA CYS A 69 -16.47 -41.80 45.40
C CYS A 69 -15.15 -41.29 46.01
N GLY A 70 -14.03 -41.59 45.33
CA GLY A 70 -12.67 -41.29 45.77
C GLY A 70 -12.14 -42.25 46.85
N GLY A 71 -10.91 -42.04 47.30
CA GLY A 71 -10.24 -43.00 48.19
C GLY A 71 -9.98 -44.33 47.49
N SER A 72 -10.49 -45.42 48.05
CA SER A 72 -10.50 -46.75 47.44
C SER A 72 -11.63 -46.96 46.41
N CYS A 73 -12.58 -46.03 46.33
CA CYS A 73 -13.65 -46.01 45.34
C CYS A 73 -13.24 -45.32 44.03
N THR A 74 -14.06 -45.48 42.98
CA THR A 74 -13.91 -44.73 41.72
C THR A 74 -13.77 -43.24 42.01
N ALA A 75 -12.80 -42.57 41.39
CA ALA A 75 -12.57 -41.15 41.60
C ALA A 75 -13.86 -40.34 41.44
N CYS A 76 -14.10 -39.37 42.33
CA CYS A 76 -15.24 -38.49 42.22
C CYS A 76 -15.22 -37.76 40.89
N GLU A 77 -16.36 -37.72 40.22
CA GLU A 77 -16.55 -37.00 38.98
C GLU A 77 -16.40 -35.50 39.26
N THR A 78 -15.21 -34.96 38.97
CA THR A 78 -14.93 -33.54 39.06
C THR A 78 -15.60 -32.85 37.88
N THR A 79 -16.84 -32.40 38.06
CA THR A 79 -17.45 -31.40 37.19
C THR A 79 -16.65 -30.11 37.33
N VAL A 80 -15.61 -29.95 36.51
CA VAL A 80 -15.02 -28.66 36.23
C VAL A 80 -16.13 -27.80 35.65
N PRO A 81 -16.48 -26.63 36.22
CA PRO A 81 -17.43 -25.73 35.58
C PRO A 81 -16.92 -25.37 34.19
N GLU A 82 -17.77 -25.50 33.16
CA GLU A 82 -17.41 -25.01 31.83
C GLU A 82 -17.12 -23.50 31.92
N GLU A 83 -15.98 -23.07 31.38
CA GLU A 83 -15.62 -21.66 31.35
C GLU A 83 -16.58 -20.90 30.42
N SER A 84 -17.05 -19.73 30.86
CA SER A 84 -17.87 -18.86 30.00
C SER A 84 -17.04 -18.31 28.84
N THR A 85 -17.31 -18.78 27.63
CA THR A 85 -16.71 -18.25 26.39
C THR A 85 -17.28 -16.89 25.97
N THR A 86 -18.40 -16.44 26.55
CA THR A 86 -18.85 -15.05 26.42
C THR A 86 -18.00 -14.14 27.32
N LEU A 87 -17.42 -13.10 26.72
CA LEU A 87 -16.72 -11.99 27.37
C LEU A 87 -17.70 -10.82 27.50
N THR A 88 -18.01 -10.41 28.72
CA THR A 88 -18.91 -9.28 29.02
C THR A 88 -18.78 -8.85 30.47
N GLY A 89 -19.06 -7.58 30.77
CA GLY A 89 -19.02 -7.03 32.13
C GLY A 89 -17.59 -6.73 32.59
N THR A 90 -17.31 -6.89 33.88
CA THR A 90 -16.05 -6.43 34.48
C THR A 90 -15.14 -7.57 34.95
N LEU A 91 -13.83 -7.38 34.84
CA LEU A 91 -12.77 -8.27 35.32
C LEU A 91 -11.87 -7.52 36.32
N SER A 92 -11.81 -7.99 37.56
CA SER A 92 -11.02 -7.37 38.65
C SER A 92 -9.97 -8.31 39.27
N GLU A 93 -9.74 -9.46 38.65
CA GLU A 93 -8.71 -10.44 39.02
C GLU A 93 -7.98 -10.91 37.74
N GLU A 94 -7.00 -11.81 37.86
CA GLU A 94 -6.33 -12.40 36.69
C GLU A 94 -7.21 -13.47 36.04
N ARG A 95 -7.38 -13.41 34.71
CA ARG A 95 -8.02 -14.43 33.88
C ARG A 95 -7.13 -14.77 32.69
N THR A 96 -6.85 -16.05 32.51
CA THR A 96 -6.26 -16.60 31.28
C THR A 96 -7.34 -17.27 30.45
N LEU A 97 -7.39 -16.98 29.15
CA LEU A 97 -8.29 -17.64 28.20
C LEU A 97 -7.72 -18.98 27.72
N ASP A 98 -8.59 -19.92 27.35
CA ASP A 98 -8.22 -21.20 26.71
C ASP A 98 -8.21 -21.05 25.19
N ALA A 99 -7.02 -21.08 24.57
CA ALA A 99 -6.87 -20.95 23.12
C ALA A 99 -7.43 -22.12 22.29
N SER A 100 -7.93 -23.20 22.92
CA SER A 100 -8.72 -24.22 22.23
C SER A 100 -10.18 -23.81 21.99
N GLN A 101 -10.63 -22.73 22.64
CA GLN A 101 -11.98 -22.19 22.56
C GLN A 101 -12.06 -20.95 21.66
N THR A 102 -13.23 -20.71 21.08
CA THR A 102 -13.58 -19.43 20.45
C THR A 102 -14.42 -18.63 21.43
N TYR A 103 -14.07 -17.36 21.61
CA TYR A 103 -14.75 -16.44 22.53
C TYR A 103 -15.69 -15.51 21.78
N THR A 104 -16.76 -15.10 22.44
CA THR A 104 -17.75 -14.16 21.90
C THR A 104 -17.76 -12.88 22.74
N LEU A 105 -17.71 -11.72 22.09
CA LEU A 105 -17.88 -10.41 22.71
C LEU A 105 -19.26 -9.87 22.28
N GLU A 106 -20.22 -9.83 23.20
CA GLU A 106 -21.62 -9.41 22.94
C GLU A 106 -21.88 -7.95 23.35
N LYS A 107 -21.09 -7.45 24.31
CA LYS A 107 -21.05 -6.08 24.86
C LYS A 107 -19.66 -5.85 25.44
N ASN A 108 -19.41 -4.66 25.97
CA ASN A 108 -18.12 -4.32 26.56
C ASN A 108 -17.61 -5.34 27.59
N TYR A 109 -16.29 -5.60 27.53
CA TYR A 109 -15.56 -6.33 28.56
C TYR A 109 -14.47 -5.43 29.14
N SER A 110 -14.64 -5.05 30.40
CA SER A 110 -13.83 -4.05 31.10
C SER A 110 -12.86 -4.70 32.08
N ILE A 111 -11.57 -4.52 31.85
CA ILE A 111 -10.51 -4.90 32.76
C ILE A 111 -10.31 -3.73 33.73
N GLU A 112 -10.74 -3.91 34.96
CA GLU A 112 -10.69 -2.92 36.04
C GLU A 112 -9.28 -2.82 36.64
N ALA A 113 -9.04 -1.79 37.45
CA ALA A 113 -7.78 -1.63 38.17
C ALA A 113 -7.46 -2.85 39.06
N GLY A 114 -6.31 -3.48 38.83
CA GLY A 114 -5.87 -4.73 39.47
C GLY A 114 -6.36 -6.01 38.80
N GLY A 115 -7.22 -5.94 37.79
CA GLY A 115 -7.57 -7.04 36.91
C GLY A 115 -6.52 -7.26 35.82
N LYS A 116 -6.42 -8.49 35.31
CA LYS A 116 -5.50 -8.84 34.23
C LYS A 116 -6.11 -9.86 33.27
N LEU A 117 -6.13 -9.55 31.97
CA LEU A 117 -6.60 -10.48 30.94
C LEU A 117 -5.42 -11.04 30.13
N ILE A 118 -5.20 -12.35 30.17
CA ILE A 118 -4.15 -13.06 29.42
C ILE A 118 -4.81 -13.82 28.26
N ILE A 119 -4.38 -13.54 27.03
CA ILE A 119 -4.94 -14.08 25.79
C ILE A 119 -3.85 -14.86 25.03
N PRO A 120 -3.81 -16.21 25.11
CA PRO A 120 -2.75 -16.99 24.49
C PRO A 120 -2.81 -17.03 22.96
N ALA A 121 -1.70 -17.42 22.34
CA ALA A 121 -1.58 -17.59 20.88
C ALA A 121 -2.71 -18.43 20.25
N GLY A 122 -3.25 -17.95 19.12
CA GLY A 122 -4.32 -18.63 18.39
C GLY A 122 -5.73 -18.40 18.92
N THR A 123 -5.93 -17.67 20.02
CA THR A 123 -7.27 -17.32 20.50
C THR A 123 -8.01 -16.42 19.49
N ILE A 124 -9.26 -16.75 19.20
CA ILE A 124 -10.18 -15.96 18.38
C ILE A 124 -11.28 -15.38 19.28
N ILE A 125 -11.47 -14.06 19.20
CA ILE A 125 -12.55 -13.31 19.85
C ILE A 125 -13.44 -12.71 18.76
N ASN A 126 -14.70 -13.16 18.72
CA ASN A 126 -15.70 -12.73 17.76
C ASN A 126 -16.65 -11.72 18.41
N ALA A 127 -16.57 -10.45 18.02
CA ALA A 127 -17.59 -9.45 18.30
C ALA A 127 -18.89 -9.83 17.56
N THR A 128 -19.91 -10.19 18.31
CA THR A 128 -21.24 -10.55 17.80
C THR A 128 -22.20 -9.45 18.20
N VAL A 129 -22.42 -8.53 17.26
CA VAL A 129 -23.06 -7.25 17.51
C VAL A 129 -24.52 -7.30 17.07
N GLU A 130 -25.45 -6.98 17.99
CA GLU A 130 -26.84 -6.70 17.62
C GLU A 130 -26.94 -5.28 17.03
N THR A 131 -27.77 -5.07 16.01
CA THR A 131 -27.91 -3.77 15.34
C THR A 131 -28.31 -2.66 16.34
N GLY A 132 -27.44 -1.66 16.50
CA GLY A 132 -27.56 -0.57 17.48
C GLY A 132 -26.65 -0.71 18.71
N ASP A 133 -25.96 -1.84 18.89
CA ASP A 133 -25.01 -2.10 19.98
C ASP A 133 -23.54 -1.98 19.53
N GLU A 134 -23.26 -1.43 18.35
CA GLU A 134 -21.91 -1.28 17.77
C GLU A 134 -20.97 -0.51 18.72
N THR A 135 -21.47 0.59 19.29
CA THR A 135 -20.76 1.44 20.28
C THR A 135 -20.78 0.90 21.71
N GLU A 136 -21.55 -0.17 21.99
CA GLU A 136 -21.57 -0.87 23.27
C GLU A 136 -20.61 -2.07 23.32
N THR A 137 -20.00 -2.45 22.19
CA THR A 137 -19.23 -3.70 22.02
C THR A 137 -17.75 -3.43 21.77
N TYR A 138 -16.92 -3.54 22.81
CA TYR A 138 -15.47 -3.28 22.76
C TYR A 138 -14.74 -3.98 23.92
N ILE A 139 -13.42 -4.07 23.88
CA ILE A 139 -12.62 -4.45 25.06
C ILE A 139 -11.97 -3.19 25.61
N VAL A 140 -12.06 -2.95 26.92
CA VAL A 140 -11.43 -1.78 27.56
C VAL A 140 -10.55 -2.19 28.74
N VAL A 141 -9.30 -1.72 28.74
CA VAL A 141 -8.35 -1.85 29.86
C VAL A 141 -8.31 -0.51 30.59
N GLN A 142 -8.97 -0.41 31.73
CA GLN A 142 -8.97 0.82 32.52
C GLN A 142 -7.63 1.04 33.24
N ARG A 143 -7.33 2.29 33.58
CA ARG A 143 -6.08 2.70 34.25
C ARG A 143 -5.77 1.86 35.50
N GLY A 144 -4.66 1.14 35.43
CA GLY A 144 -4.19 0.21 36.47
C GLY A 144 -4.67 -1.24 36.32
N GLY A 145 -5.39 -1.58 35.25
CA GLY A 145 -5.59 -2.94 34.76
C GLY A 145 -4.53 -3.32 33.72
N GLU A 146 -4.40 -4.62 33.42
CA GLU A 146 -3.41 -5.14 32.46
C GLU A 146 -4.06 -6.04 31.39
N ILE A 147 -3.52 -6.01 30.16
CA ILE A 147 -3.78 -7.01 29.12
C ILE A 147 -2.47 -7.65 28.63
N ASP A 148 -2.47 -8.96 28.40
CA ASP A 148 -1.31 -9.73 27.97
C ASP A 148 -1.69 -10.64 26.79
N ILE A 149 -1.56 -10.10 25.59
CA ILE A 149 -1.84 -10.78 24.32
C ILE A 149 -0.56 -11.46 23.86
N GLN A 150 -0.59 -12.79 23.82
CA GLN A 150 0.59 -13.64 23.62
C GLN A 150 0.54 -14.35 22.25
N GLY A 151 0.13 -13.64 21.19
CA GLY A 151 0.13 -14.15 19.83
C GLY A 151 1.53 -14.53 19.33
N THR A 152 1.59 -15.26 18.23
CA THR A 152 2.83 -15.59 17.51
C THR A 152 2.62 -15.49 16.00
N ALA A 153 3.69 -15.32 15.21
CA ALA A 153 3.59 -15.29 13.75
C ALA A 153 2.87 -16.54 13.14
N SER A 154 2.98 -17.71 13.78
CA SER A 154 2.31 -18.94 13.35
C SER A 154 0.89 -19.13 13.90
N ALA A 155 0.49 -18.32 14.88
CA ALA A 155 -0.79 -18.39 15.58
C ALA A 155 -1.05 -17.01 16.24
N PRO A 156 -1.46 -15.99 15.47
CA PRO A 156 -1.80 -14.69 16.03
C PRO A 156 -3.05 -14.80 16.92
N VAL A 157 -3.30 -13.77 17.71
CA VAL A 157 -4.61 -13.56 18.36
C VAL A 157 -5.45 -12.72 17.42
N THR A 158 -6.71 -13.11 17.20
CA THR A 158 -7.62 -12.38 16.30
C THR A 158 -8.81 -11.85 17.07
N MET A 159 -9.09 -10.56 16.95
CA MET A 159 -10.32 -9.91 17.41
C MET A 159 -11.04 -9.32 16.20
N GLN A 160 -12.30 -9.72 15.96
CA GLN A 160 -13.00 -9.37 14.72
C GLN A 160 -14.52 -9.30 14.92
N SER A 161 -15.21 -8.47 14.14
CA SER A 161 -16.66 -8.60 13.99
C SER A 161 -17.03 -9.84 13.18
N THR A 162 -18.12 -10.51 13.57
CA THR A 162 -18.77 -11.59 12.81
C THR A 162 -19.59 -11.14 11.61
N GLY A 163 -19.83 -9.83 11.45
CA GLY A 163 -20.61 -9.26 10.36
C GLY A 163 -19.79 -8.86 9.14
N ASP A 164 -18.47 -9.06 9.16
CA ASP A 164 -17.52 -8.81 8.06
C ASP A 164 -17.66 -7.44 7.35
N GLN A 165 -18.01 -6.36 8.06
CA GLN A 165 -17.95 -4.99 7.53
C GLN A 165 -17.23 -4.06 8.52
N PRO A 166 -16.51 -3.04 8.05
CA PRO A 166 -16.02 -1.93 8.85
C PRO A 166 -17.07 -1.35 9.82
N GLY A 167 -16.60 -0.78 10.93
CA GLY A 167 -17.43 0.02 11.84
C GLY A 167 -18.39 -0.76 12.74
N GLN A 168 -18.28 -2.09 12.76
CA GLN A 168 -19.26 -2.93 13.46
C GLN A 168 -19.03 -3.05 14.98
N TRP A 169 -17.84 -2.72 15.49
CA TRP A 169 -17.52 -2.78 16.92
C TRP A 169 -16.43 -1.77 17.31
N GLY A 170 -16.30 -1.47 18.60
CA GLY A 170 -15.42 -0.41 19.12
C GLY A 170 -13.97 -0.82 19.44
N GLY A 171 -13.47 -1.90 18.84
CA GLY A 171 -12.04 -2.28 18.93
C GLY A 171 -11.51 -2.57 20.35
N LEU A 172 -10.23 -2.27 20.55
CA LEU A 172 -9.50 -2.42 21.82
C LEU A 172 -9.06 -1.04 22.35
N VAL A 173 -9.56 -0.68 23.53
CA VAL A 173 -9.25 0.59 24.22
C VAL A 173 -8.35 0.33 25.42
N VAL A 174 -7.25 1.07 25.55
CA VAL A 174 -6.32 0.97 26.69
C VAL A 174 -6.11 2.35 27.31
N LEU A 175 -6.34 2.48 28.62
CA LEU A 175 -6.20 3.72 29.37
C LEU A 175 -5.07 3.59 30.41
N GLY A 176 -4.10 4.49 30.37
CA GLY A 176 -2.91 4.51 31.23
C GLY A 176 -2.81 5.72 32.18
N ASP A 177 -1.73 5.73 32.97
CA ASP A 177 -1.37 6.76 33.96
C ASP A 177 -0.19 7.65 33.52
N ALA A 178 0.18 7.64 32.23
CA ALA A 178 1.22 8.52 31.69
C ALA A 178 0.73 9.97 31.49
N THR A 179 1.62 10.87 31.09
CA THR A 179 1.26 12.27 30.86
C THR A 179 0.54 12.48 29.52
N THR A 180 -0.44 13.40 29.50
CA THR A 180 -1.17 13.93 28.34
C THR A 180 -1.29 15.46 28.52
N THR A 181 -1.48 16.22 27.43
CA THR A 181 -1.77 17.66 27.53
C THR A 181 -3.12 17.98 28.21
N GLU A 182 -4.08 17.05 28.22
CA GLU A 182 -5.35 17.21 28.96
C GLU A 182 -5.20 17.05 30.47
N GLY A 183 -4.06 16.50 30.91
CA GLY A 183 -3.66 16.43 32.31
C GLY A 183 -4.11 15.17 33.06
N VAL A 184 -4.20 15.28 34.38
CA VAL A 184 -4.51 14.15 35.28
C VAL A 184 -6.01 13.96 35.42
N ASP A 185 -6.48 12.71 35.37
CA ASP A 185 -7.90 12.34 35.41
C ASP A 185 -8.71 12.96 34.25
N ALA A 186 -8.09 13.03 33.06
CA ALA A 186 -8.77 13.31 31.79
C ALA A 186 -9.90 12.29 31.55
N THR A 187 -10.87 12.64 30.68
CA THR A 187 -12.08 11.82 30.46
C THR A 187 -12.07 11.34 29.03
N ALA A 188 -11.97 10.03 28.82
CA ALA A 188 -12.05 9.46 27.48
C ALA A 188 -13.45 9.74 26.90
N GLU A 189 -13.48 10.01 25.60
CA GLU A 189 -14.71 10.28 24.84
C GLU A 189 -15.61 9.04 24.86
N VAL A 190 -14.97 7.87 24.78
CA VAL A 190 -15.58 6.56 24.99
C VAL A 190 -15.84 6.25 26.48
N GLY A 191 -17.07 5.86 26.81
CA GLY A 191 -17.46 5.33 28.13
C GLY A 191 -17.34 6.26 29.34
N ASN A 192 -16.84 7.50 29.19
CA ASN A 192 -16.46 8.42 30.28
C ASN A 192 -15.36 7.85 31.20
N PHE A 193 -14.49 6.97 30.69
CA PHE A 193 -13.39 6.38 31.46
C PHE A 193 -12.32 7.43 31.84
N LYS A 194 -11.48 7.10 32.83
CA LYS A 194 -10.43 8.00 33.34
C LYS A 194 -9.04 7.55 32.93
N TYR A 195 -8.30 8.47 32.33
CA TYR A 195 -6.91 8.31 31.91
C TYR A 195 -6.08 9.53 32.32
N GLY A 196 -4.78 9.47 32.04
CA GLY A 196 -3.87 10.58 32.25
C GLY A 196 -3.43 10.70 33.71
N GLY A 197 -2.13 10.87 33.91
CA GLY A 197 -1.50 10.80 35.21
C GLY A 197 -0.15 11.50 35.24
N THR A 198 0.79 10.91 35.99
CA THR A 198 2.15 11.44 36.18
C THR A 198 3.23 10.36 36.06
N ASN A 199 2.86 9.17 35.58
CA ASN A 199 3.72 8.01 35.50
C ASN A 199 4.00 7.64 34.04
N ASP A 200 4.95 8.31 33.41
CA ASP A 200 5.37 7.98 32.03
C ASP A 200 5.99 6.58 31.90
N ALA A 201 6.24 5.88 33.01
CA ALA A 201 6.68 4.49 33.07
C ALA A 201 5.52 3.52 33.44
N ASP A 202 4.27 3.97 33.29
CA ASP A 202 3.08 3.12 33.46
C ASP A 202 3.09 1.93 32.50
N ASN A 203 2.46 0.84 32.92
CA ASN A 203 2.45 -0.43 32.22
C ASN A 203 1.04 -1.02 32.21
N SER A 204 0.35 -0.89 31.07
CA SER A 204 -0.95 -1.49 30.81
C SER A 204 -0.84 -2.93 30.26
N GLY A 205 0.37 -3.48 30.17
CA GLY A 205 0.66 -4.87 29.81
C GLY A 205 1.46 -5.05 28.51
N SER A 206 1.10 -6.06 27.72
CA SER A 206 1.83 -6.49 26.51
C SER A 206 0.87 -6.90 25.40
N ILE A 207 1.07 -6.38 24.20
CA ILE A 207 0.38 -6.79 22.97
C ILE A 207 1.38 -7.40 22.01
N LYS A 208 1.15 -8.65 21.57
CA LYS A 208 1.98 -9.37 20.59
C LYS A 208 1.16 -10.14 19.57
N TYR A 209 1.47 -9.94 18.28
CA TYR A 209 0.84 -10.61 17.13
C TYR A 209 -0.69 -10.60 17.23
N LEU A 210 -1.25 -9.39 17.32
CA LEU A 210 -2.68 -9.13 17.35
C LEU A 210 -3.17 -8.74 15.96
N ILE A 211 -4.23 -9.40 15.48
CA ILE A 211 -5.02 -8.97 14.32
C ILE A 211 -6.35 -8.42 14.84
N ILE A 212 -6.64 -7.16 14.52
CA ILE A 212 -7.94 -6.53 14.70
C ILE A 212 -8.59 -6.42 13.31
N LYS A 213 -9.88 -6.73 13.19
CA LYS A 213 -10.65 -6.51 11.96
C LYS A 213 -11.97 -5.82 12.24
N HIS A 214 -12.45 -5.01 11.29
CA HIS A 214 -13.85 -4.57 11.25
C HIS A 214 -14.30 -3.65 12.42
N ALA A 215 -13.34 -3.05 13.13
CA ALA A 215 -13.58 -1.99 14.12
C ALA A 215 -13.94 -0.65 13.43
N GLY A 216 -14.21 0.41 14.21
CA GLY A 216 -14.60 1.72 13.67
C GLY A 216 -15.96 2.26 14.13
N ALA A 217 -16.52 1.78 15.25
CA ALA A 217 -17.93 2.05 15.57
C ALA A 217 -18.26 3.55 15.74
N GLN A 218 -19.13 4.07 14.88
CA GLN A 218 -19.54 5.48 14.88
C GLN A 218 -20.27 5.88 16.19
N ILE A 219 -19.74 6.86 16.93
CA ILE A 219 -20.32 7.36 18.20
C ILE A 219 -21.37 8.44 17.94
N ASP A 220 -20.97 9.50 17.23
CA ASP A 220 -21.88 10.52 16.71
C ASP A 220 -21.42 11.06 15.35
N ALA A 221 -21.59 12.34 15.02
CA ALA A 221 -21.18 12.90 13.72
C ALA A 221 -19.75 13.46 13.71
N GLU A 222 -19.08 13.51 14.87
CA GLU A 222 -17.74 14.09 15.06
C GLU A 222 -16.80 13.13 15.82
N SER A 223 -17.22 11.90 16.15
CA SER A 223 -16.41 10.92 16.90
C SER A 223 -16.77 9.45 16.58
N GLN A 224 -15.75 8.60 16.57
CA GLN A 224 -15.79 7.17 16.24
C GLN A 224 -14.92 6.34 17.25
N TYR A 225 -14.80 5.01 17.05
CA TYR A 225 -13.94 4.12 17.83
C TYR A 225 -12.88 3.45 16.94
N ASN A 226 -11.61 3.66 17.24
CA ASN A 226 -10.48 3.11 16.48
C ASN A 226 -10.34 1.58 16.56
N GLY A 227 -9.42 1.02 15.76
CA GLY A 227 -8.95 -0.36 15.92
C GLY A 227 -8.24 -0.57 17.26
N LEU A 228 -7.20 0.23 17.53
CA LEU A 228 -6.48 0.27 18.80
C LEU A 228 -6.41 1.69 19.37
N THR A 229 -7.17 1.97 20.43
CA THR A 229 -7.19 3.30 21.07
C THR A 229 -6.28 3.33 22.30
N LEU A 230 -5.34 4.28 22.35
CA LEU A 230 -4.30 4.36 23.40
C LEU A 230 -4.36 5.69 24.17
N TYR A 231 -5.11 5.72 25.27
CA TYR A 231 -5.27 6.88 26.15
C TYR A 231 -4.15 6.98 27.20
N ALA A 232 -3.20 7.91 27.01
CA ALA A 232 -2.05 8.16 27.89
C ALA A 232 -1.34 6.88 28.39
N VAL A 233 -1.08 5.95 27.46
CA VAL A 233 -0.41 4.68 27.77
C VAL A 233 1.09 4.92 27.99
N GLY A 234 1.64 4.32 29.05
CA GLY A 234 3.03 4.53 29.47
C GLY A 234 4.05 3.64 28.76
N SER A 235 5.29 4.09 28.76
CA SER A 235 6.46 3.42 28.18
C SER A 235 6.85 2.08 28.83
N GLY A 236 6.20 1.68 29.91
CA GLY A 236 6.31 0.32 30.47
C GLY A 236 5.51 -0.73 29.69
N THR A 237 4.52 -0.28 28.90
CA THR A 237 3.65 -1.12 28.06
C THR A 237 4.39 -1.57 26.79
N THR A 238 4.24 -2.84 26.40
CA THR A 238 4.80 -3.37 25.14
C THR A 238 3.72 -3.46 24.07
N ILE A 239 3.96 -2.88 22.89
CA ILE A 239 3.10 -3.03 21.70
C ILE A 239 3.99 -3.45 20.53
N ASP A 240 3.83 -4.68 20.03
CA ASP A 240 4.71 -5.28 19.02
C ASP A 240 3.94 -6.24 18.11
N ASN A 241 4.05 -6.12 16.79
CA ASN A 241 3.28 -6.92 15.82
C ASN A 241 1.77 -6.75 16.00
N VAL A 242 1.23 -5.61 15.55
CA VAL A 242 -0.22 -5.34 15.53
C VAL A 242 -0.67 -5.08 14.10
N ALA A 243 -1.75 -5.73 13.70
CA ALA A 243 -2.40 -5.53 12.42
C ALA A 243 -3.85 -5.05 12.61
N MET A 244 -4.28 -4.10 11.78
CA MET A 244 -5.68 -3.67 11.65
C MET A 244 -6.08 -3.78 10.17
N ILE A 245 -7.24 -4.35 9.91
CA ILE A 245 -7.75 -4.59 8.55
C ILE A 245 -9.21 -4.16 8.46
N ASP A 246 -9.54 -3.41 7.41
CA ASP A 246 -10.91 -2.99 7.07
C ASP A 246 -11.61 -2.30 8.26
N GLY A 247 -11.05 -1.18 8.72
CA GLY A 247 -11.64 -0.30 9.73
C GLY A 247 -12.47 0.83 9.11
N GLU A 248 -13.52 1.28 9.80
CA GLU A 248 -14.25 2.52 9.42
C GLU A 248 -13.51 3.78 9.91
N ASP A 249 -12.53 3.58 10.78
CA ASP A 249 -11.84 4.58 11.60
C ASP A 249 -10.36 4.17 11.76
N ASP A 250 -9.63 4.78 12.68
CA ASP A 250 -8.18 4.66 12.72
C ASP A 250 -7.62 3.25 12.92
N GLY A 251 -6.42 3.02 12.38
CA GLY A 251 -5.61 1.83 12.66
C GLY A 251 -5.17 1.78 14.12
N VAL A 252 -4.56 2.88 14.56
CA VAL A 252 -4.20 3.16 15.96
C VAL A 252 -4.26 4.67 16.20
N GLU A 253 -4.81 5.08 17.34
CA GLU A 253 -4.78 6.49 17.78
C GLU A 253 -4.09 6.62 19.14
N PHE A 254 -3.16 7.56 19.26
CA PHE A 254 -2.47 7.90 20.50
C PHE A 254 -2.99 9.22 21.11
N PHE A 255 -3.82 9.13 22.14
CA PHE A 255 -4.22 10.27 22.97
C PHE A 255 -3.15 10.52 24.05
N GLY A 256 -2.05 11.16 23.67
CA GLY A 256 -0.94 11.46 24.57
C GLY A 256 -0.15 10.22 25.00
N GLY A 257 0.54 10.30 26.13
CA GLY A 257 1.35 9.21 26.67
C GLY A 257 2.73 9.07 26.03
N THR A 258 3.41 7.98 26.41
CA THR A 258 4.83 7.73 26.11
C THR A 258 5.11 6.30 25.60
N ALA A 259 4.05 5.49 25.42
CA ALA A 259 4.13 4.18 24.81
C ALA A 259 4.75 4.26 23.40
N SER A 260 5.48 3.21 23.05
CA SER A 260 6.09 3.03 21.73
C SER A 260 5.62 1.70 21.16
N ALA A 261 5.47 1.64 19.84
CA ALA A 261 5.02 0.45 19.13
C ALA A 261 6.06 -0.03 18.11
N SER A 262 5.99 -1.29 17.71
CA SER A 262 6.83 -1.83 16.65
C SER A 262 6.07 -2.80 15.77
N ASN A 263 6.40 -2.83 14.48
CA ASN A 263 5.82 -3.72 13.47
C ASN A 263 4.29 -3.54 13.40
N LEU A 264 3.85 -2.40 12.88
CA LEU A 264 2.44 -2.10 12.60
C LEU A 264 2.11 -2.37 11.13
N TYR A 265 1.00 -3.07 10.87
CA TYR A 265 0.48 -3.31 9.52
C TYR A 265 -0.98 -2.89 9.44
N PHE A 266 -1.28 -1.84 8.67
CA PHE A 266 -2.63 -1.32 8.56
C PHE A 266 -3.10 -1.34 7.11
N GLU A 267 -4.27 -1.92 6.90
CA GLU A 267 -4.83 -2.21 5.58
C GLU A 267 -6.26 -1.69 5.50
N ASN A 268 -6.52 -0.76 4.57
CA ASN A 268 -7.85 -0.27 4.24
C ASN A 268 -8.66 0.28 5.45
N ASN A 269 -8.00 0.99 6.36
CA ASN A 269 -8.67 1.90 7.30
C ASN A 269 -9.29 3.08 6.53
N GLN A 270 -10.51 3.50 6.90
CA GLN A 270 -11.27 4.57 6.23
C GLN A 270 -11.11 5.97 6.85
N ASP A 271 -10.48 6.12 8.01
CA ASP A 271 -9.97 7.42 8.46
C ASP A 271 -8.44 7.42 8.42
N ASP A 272 -7.71 7.49 9.54
CA ASP A 272 -6.25 7.62 9.56
C ASP A 272 -5.54 6.33 10.02
N SER A 273 -4.54 5.86 9.28
CA SER A 273 -3.91 4.58 9.66
C SER A 273 -3.07 4.68 10.95
N ILE A 274 -2.47 5.84 11.20
CA ILE A 274 -1.86 6.21 12.49
C ILE A 274 -2.25 7.66 12.78
N ASP A 275 -3.05 7.92 13.81
CA ASP A 275 -3.20 9.29 14.35
C ASP A 275 -2.53 9.43 15.72
N TRP A 276 -2.18 10.68 16.05
CA TRP A 276 -1.96 11.07 17.43
C TRP A 276 -2.40 12.49 17.73
N THR A 277 -2.88 12.64 18.95
CA THR A 277 -3.20 13.92 19.54
C THR A 277 -2.61 14.05 20.95
N GLU A 278 -3.01 15.08 21.69
CA GLU A 278 -2.70 15.26 23.12
C GLU A 278 -1.21 15.23 23.53
N GLY A 279 -0.31 15.48 22.56
CA GLY A 279 1.13 15.58 22.80
C GLY A 279 1.85 14.24 23.01
N TRP A 280 1.39 13.15 22.40
CA TRP A 280 2.12 11.87 22.37
C TRP A 280 3.57 12.08 21.88
N ASN A 281 4.51 11.41 22.52
CA ASN A 281 5.95 11.59 22.30
C ASN A 281 6.72 10.27 22.11
N GLY A 282 6.00 9.19 21.82
CA GLY A 282 6.56 7.85 21.65
C GLY A 282 7.29 7.64 20.33
N THR A 283 7.43 6.38 19.94
CA THR A 283 8.06 5.97 18.69
C THR A 283 7.33 4.78 18.10
N VAL A 284 7.04 4.83 16.80
CA VAL A 284 6.69 3.66 15.98
C VAL A 284 7.94 3.24 15.21
N THR A 285 8.28 1.95 15.26
CA THR A 285 9.38 1.37 14.48
C THR A 285 8.86 0.27 13.57
N ASN A 286 9.08 0.40 12.26
CA ASN A 286 8.47 -0.41 11.21
C ASN A 286 6.93 -0.27 11.19
N ALA A 287 6.42 0.57 10.29
CA ALA A 287 5.00 0.59 9.93
C ALA A 287 4.84 0.42 8.42
N TYR A 288 3.94 -0.47 8.01
CA TYR A 288 3.52 -0.65 6.63
C TYR A 288 2.03 -0.35 6.51
N ILE A 289 1.70 0.67 5.71
CA ILE A 289 0.32 1.12 5.47
C ILE A 289 -0.07 0.77 4.03
N LEU A 290 -1.26 0.21 3.86
CA LEU A 290 -1.79 -0.20 2.57
C LEU A 290 -3.22 0.31 2.35
N HIS A 291 -3.39 1.15 1.33
CA HIS A 291 -4.69 1.66 0.89
C HIS A 291 -5.00 1.17 -0.52
N THR A 292 -5.99 0.30 -0.66
CA THR A 292 -6.48 -0.23 -1.95
C THR A 292 -7.95 0.11 -2.22
N LYS A 293 -8.57 0.90 -1.33
CA LYS A 293 -9.97 1.33 -1.38
C LYS A 293 -10.01 2.84 -1.21
N GLU A 294 -10.75 3.53 -2.08
CA GLU A 294 -11.02 4.97 -1.94
C GLU A 294 -11.74 5.27 -0.62
N GLY A 295 -11.62 6.52 -0.15
CA GLY A 295 -12.40 7.04 0.97
C GLY A 295 -11.65 7.18 2.29
N PHE A 296 -10.41 6.69 2.39
CA PHE A 296 -9.54 6.92 3.54
C PHE A 296 -9.17 8.42 3.70
N SER A 297 -8.82 8.85 4.92
CA SER A 297 -8.31 10.20 5.19
C SER A 297 -6.81 10.26 4.92
N THR A 298 -5.97 9.61 5.74
CA THR A 298 -4.51 9.60 5.57
C THR A 298 -3.80 8.31 6.01
N ALA A 299 -2.51 8.20 5.68
CA ALA A 299 -1.63 7.19 6.25
C ALA A 299 -1.10 7.59 7.65
N VAL A 300 -0.95 8.89 7.90
CA VAL A 300 -0.59 9.49 9.18
C VAL A 300 -1.30 10.82 9.38
N GLU A 301 -2.06 10.94 10.46
CA GLU A 301 -2.51 12.22 10.98
C GLU A 301 -1.77 12.59 12.29
N ALA A 302 -1.80 13.88 12.62
CA ALA A 302 -1.22 14.44 13.82
C ALA A 302 -1.89 15.78 14.18
N ASP A 303 -2.46 15.92 15.38
CA ASP A 303 -3.14 17.16 15.81
C ASP A 303 -2.55 17.82 17.08
N LYS A 304 -2.88 19.10 17.27
CA LYS A 304 -2.65 19.95 18.44
C LYS A 304 -1.16 20.17 18.75
N ALA A 305 -0.63 19.43 19.71
CA ALA A 305 0.61 19.76 20.40
C ALA A 305 1.78 18.92 19.87
N ASN A 306 2.87 19.58 19.47
CA ASN A 306 4.07 18.88 19.01
C ASN A 306 4.82 18.19 20.17
N GLY A 307 4.47 16.93 20.45
CA GLY A 307 5.29 16.03 21.28
C GLY A 307 6.57 15.55 20.58
N ASN A 308 6.70 15.83 19.27
CA ASN A 308 7.70 15.32 18.34
C ASN A 308 7.92 13.80 18.48
N PRO A 309 6.87 12.99 18.27
CA PRO A 309 7.00 11.54 18.16
C PRO A 309 7.85 11.16 16.96
N LYS A 310 8.22 9.88 16.89
CA LYS A 310 9.11 9.35 15.85
C LYS A 310 8.49 8.22 15.06
N LEU A 311 8.68 8.26 13.75
CA LEU A 311 8.39 7.15 12.85
C LEU A 311 9.73 6.68 12.25
N ILE A 312 10.13 5.45 12.56
CA ILE A 312 11.42 4.87 12.11
C ILE A 312 11.10 3.70 11.19
N ASN A 313 11.51 3.78 9.92
CA ASN A 313 11.07 2.92 8.83
C ASN A 313 9.54 2.98 8.67
N PHE A 314 9.08 3.92 7.87
CA PHE A 314 7.67 4.09 7.54
C PHE A 314 7.48 3.90 6.04
N THR A 315 6.70 2.90 5.65
CA THR A 315 6.33 2.62 4.25
C THR A 315 4.83 2.72 4.12
N ALA A 316 4.33 3.53 3.20
CA ALA A 316 2.91 3.61 2.88
C ALA A 316 2.69 3.52 1.38
N VAL A 317 1.69 2.74 0.97
CA VAL A 317 1.33 2.50 -0.42
C VAL A 317 -0.17 2.72 -0.58
N SER A 318 -0.56 3.64 -1.47
CA SER A 318 -1.94 3.84 -1.90
C SER A 318 -2.08 3.49 -3.38
N THR A 319 -3.07 2.67 -3.74
CA THR A 319 -3.43 2.37 -5.13
C THR A 319 -4.60 3.20 -5.64
N VAL A 320 -4.97 4.26 -4.91
CA VAL A 320 -6.19 5.07 -5.13
C VAL A 320 -5.96 6.57 -4.84
N GLY A 321 -4.70 7.05 -4.88
CA GLY A 321 -4.38 8.46 -4.66
C GLY A 321 -4.38 8.88 -3.19
N GLY A 322 -4.90 10.07 -2.88
CA GLY A 322 -5.12 10.55 -1.50
C GLY A 322 -3.91 11.22 -0.83
N THR A 323 -4.02 11.44 0.49
CA THR A 323 -3.01 12.14 1.31
C THR A 323 -2.21 11.15 2.16
N ALA A 324 -0.88 11.24 2.13
CA ALA A 324 -0.02 10.39 2.95
C ALA A 324 0.07 10.90 4.40
N LEU A 325 0.64 12.10 4.60
CA LEU A 325 0.92 12.65 5.92
C LEU A 325 0.16 13.99 6.09
N GLN A 326 -0.69 14.11 7.11
CA GLN A 326 -1.36 15.36 7.47
C GLN A 326 -0.96 15.84 8.86
N PHE A 327 -0.65 17.13 8.98
CA PHE A 327 -0.26 17.75 10.25
C PHE A 327 -1.13 18.98 10.52
N LYS A 328 -2.02 18.88 11.51
CA LYS A 328 -2.94 19.93 11.96
C LYS A 328 -2.28 20.86 13.00
N LEU A 329 -2.77 22.10 13.06
CA LEU A 329 -2.36 23.17 13.98
C LEU A 329 -0.84 23.38 14.11
N THR A 330 -0.23 22.77 15.12
CA THR A 330 1.21 22.90 15.40
C THR A 330 1.90 21.54 15.57
N SER A 331 1.27 20.44 15.18
CA SER A 331 1.84 19.10 15.31
C SER A 331 3.10 18.90 14.43
N GLY A 332 3.64 17.69 14.44
CA GLY A 332 4.86 17.33 13.73
C GLY A 332 5.41 15.98 14.17
N ALA A 333 6.44 15.51 13.48
CA ALA A 333 7.13 14.27 13.76
C ALA A 333 8.59 14.31 13.30
N THR A 334 9.42 13.44 13.86
CA THR A 334 10.72 13.09 13.28
C THR A 334 10.63 11.72 12.61
N ILE A 335 10.65 11.71 11.29
CA ILE A 335 10.54 10.54 10.43
C ILE A 335 11.93 10.17 9.90
N THR A 336 12.25 8.87 9.84
CA THR A 336 13.51 8.37 9.27
C THR A 336 13.22 7.12 8.45
N GLY A 337 13.73 7.08 7.21
CA GLY A 337 13.39 6.04 6.26
C GLY A 337 11.93 6.12 5.83
N LEU A 338 11.51 7.28 5.32
CA LEU A 338 10.18 7.46 4.72
C LEU A 338 10.15 6.89 3.30
N SER A 339 9.14 6.08 3.00
CA SER A 339 8.83 5.59 1.66
C SER A 339 7.33 5.78 1.41
N LEU A 340 6.97 6.64 0.46
CA LEU A 340 5.58 6.89 0.07
C LEU A 340 5.39 6.52 -1.41
N SER A 341 4.30 5.82 -1.72
CA SER A 341 4.01 5.37 -3.08
C SER A 341 2.52 5.53 -3.40
N GLY A 342 2.22 6.15 -4.55
CA GLY A 342 0.85 6.30 -5.08
C GLY A 342 -0.06 7.32 -4.39
N TYR A 343 0.43 8.13 -3.45
CA TYR A 343 -0.31 9.26 -2.89
C TYR A 343 -0.20 10.51 -3.77
N GLU A 344 -1.27 11.30 -3.84
CA GLU A 344 -1.31 12.59 -4.56
C GLU A 344 -0.68 13.72 -3.75
N THR A 345 -0.85 13.69 -2.42
CA THR A 345 -0.29 14.67 -1.48
C THR A 345 0.62 13.97 -0.49
N SER A 346 1.92 14.26 -0.51
CA SER A 346 2.88 13.66 0.42
C SER A 346 2.81 14.27 1.82
N ILE A 347 2.62 15.59 1.92
CA ILE A 347 2.52 16.33 3.19
C ILE A 347 1.45 17.44 3.06
N ASP A 348 0.38 17.35 3.85
CA ASP A 348 -0.62 18.42 4.05
C ASP A 348 -0.43 19.10 5.41
N MET A 349 -0.08 20.40 5.43
CA MET A 349 0.02 21.20 6.65
C MET A 349 -1.31 21.93 6.87
N LYS A 350 -2.34 21.20 7.33
CA LYS A 350 -3.76 21.55 7.22
C LYS A 350 -4.16 22.96 7.65
N ASP A 351 -3.55 23.45 8.73
CA ASP A 351 -3.84 24.76 9.35
C ASP A 351 -2.70 25.78 9.17
N ASP A 352 -1.95 25.70 8.06
CA ASP A 352 -0.72 26.50 7.80
C ASP A 352 0.35 26.32 8.91
N GLY A 353 0.42 25.10 9.48
CA GLY A 353 1.37 24.74 10.52
C GLY A 353 2.83 24.89 10.06
N PRO A 354 3.79 25.13 10.98
CA PRO A 354 5.18 25.32 10.62
C PRO A 354 5.83 23.99 10.17
N LEU A 355 5.99 23.81 8.86
CA LEU A 355 6.61 22.66 8.20
C LEU A 355 7.97 22.21 8.80
N ALA A 356 8.71 23.12 9.45
CA ALA A 356 9.92 22.80 10.22
C ALA A 356 9.69 21.89 11.45
N ASN A 357 8.43 21.60 11.80
CA ASN A 357 8.05 20.60 12.79
C ASN A 357 8.03 19.17 12.24
N VAL A 358 7.98 19.01 10.90
CA VAL A 358 8.08 17.73 10.21
C VAL A 358 9.53 17.58 9.76
N ILE A 359 10.25 16.63 10.35
CA ILE A 359 11.66 16.37 10.04
C ILE A 359 11.76 15.00 9.39
N ILE A 360 12.13 14.94 8.11
CA ILE A 360 12.30 13.69 7.35
C ILE A 360 13.79 13.52 7.04
N ASP A 361 14.37 12.40 7.49
CA ASP A 361 15.78 12.03 7.31
C ASP A 361 16.79 13.14 7.69
N GLY A 362 16.41 13.97 8.67
CA GLY A 362 17.22 15.06 9.22
C GLY A 362 17.07 16.42 8.53
N LEU A 363 16.23 16.51 7.50
CA LEU A 363 15.83 17.76 6.84
C LEU A 363 14.39 18.14 7.25
N ALA A 364 14.02 19.42 7.09
CA ALA A 364 12.60 19.77 7.15
C ALA A 364 11.86 19.12 5.98
N GLY A 365 10.61 18.72 6.19
CA GLY A 365 9.75 18.19 5.13
C GLY A 365 9.57 19.20 3.99
N ASP A 366 9.27 18.67 2.80
CA ASP A 366 9.03 19.42 1.58
C ASP A 366 7.81 18.79 0.87
N PRO A 367 6.63 19.44 0.88
CA PRO A 367 5.43 18.96 0.21
C PRO A 367 5.56 18.80 -1.32
N SER A 368 6.62 19.34 -1.94
CA SER A 368 6.90 19.14 -3.37
C SER A 368 7.70 17.86 -3.67
N ASN A 369 8.21 17.19 -2.65
CA ASN A 369 8.85 15.88 -2.77
C ASN A 369 7.80 14.77 -2.64
N SER A 370 7.84 13.78 -3.53
CA SER A 370 6.97 12.61 -3.51
C SER A 370 7.34 11.63 -2.38
N TYR A 371 8.62 11.62 -1.95
CA TYR A 371 9.21 10.57 -1.11
C TYR A 371 9.05 9.16 -1.71
N ASN A 372 8.98 9.07 -3.04
CA ASN A 372 9.00 7.81 -3.77
C ASN A 372 10.41 7.21 -3.69
N ALA A 373 10.58 6.28 -2.76
CA ALA A 373 11.84 5.62 -2.42
C ALA A 373 11.57 4.13 -2.20
N ASN A 374 12.62 3.31 -2.19
CA ASN A 374 12.46 1.88 -1.89
C ASN A 374 11.89 1.69 -0.48
N ALA A 375 10.95 0.75 -0.35
CA ALA A 375 10.32 0.38 0.91
C ALA A 375 11.38 0.13 1.99
N THR A 376 11.25 0.85 3.10
CA THR A 376 12.16 0.75 4.25
C THR A 376 11.71 -0.31 5.25
N VAL A 377 10.47 -0.79 5.08
CA VAL A 377 9.88 -1.92 5.80
C VAL A 377 9.76 -3.09 4.83
N ASP A 378 10.44 -4.19 5.14
CA ASP A 378 10.27 -5.46 4.44
C ASP A 378 8.89 -6.03 4.76
N ILE A 379 8.01 -6.09 3.75
CA ILE A 379 6.63 -6.58 3.89
C ILE A 379 6.57 -8.02 4.43
N ALA A 380 7.62 -8.83 4.22
CA ALA A 380 7.67 -10.21 4.71
C ALA A 380 7.69 -10.33 6.25
N ILE A 381 7.96 -9.24 6.99
CA ILE A 381 7.77 -9.25 8.46
C ILE A 381 6.29 -9.40 8.85
N PHE A 382 5.38 -9.18 7.91
CA PHE A 382 3.92 -9.29 8.08
C PHE A 382 3.30 -10.53 7.41
N ASP A 383 4.11 -11.53 7.00
CA ASP A 383 3.64 -12.84 6.47
C ASP A 383 2.65 -13.58 7.39
N TRP A 384 2.56 -13.17 8.66
CA TRP A 384 1.60 -13.70 9.65
C TRP A 384 0.20 -13.07 9.58
N VAL A 385 0.06 -11.97 8.85
CA VAL A 385 -1.22 -11.29 8.58
C VAL A 385 -1.89 -11.99 7.40
N ASN A 386 -2.83 -12.88 7.68
CA ASN A 386 -3.60 -13.56 6.65
C ASN A 386 -4.66 -12.62 6.06
N THR A 387 -4.26 -11.90 5.01
CA THR A 387 -5.09 -11.01 4.17
C THR A 387 -5.25 -11.58 2.76
N ASP A 388 -6.36 -11.23 2.08
CA ASP A 388 -6.62 -11.59 0.68
C ASP A 388 -5.92 -10.62 -0.30
N THR A 389 -5.36 -9.51 0.20
CA THR A 389 -4.83 -8.41 -0.61
C THR A 389 -3.34 -8.59 -0.90
N THR A 390 -3.01 -9.17 -2.05
CA THR A 390 -1.62 -9.42 -2.47
C THR A 390 -0.96 -8.18 -3.08
N VAL A 391 -0.36 -7.31 -2.25
CA VAL A 391 0.31 -6.08 -2.72
C VAL A 391 1.83 -6.18 -2.59
N ALA A 392 2.40 -7.11 -3.36
CA ALA A 392 3.80 -7.04 -3.79
C ALA A 392 3.94 -6.13 -5.03
N SER A 393 3.26 -4.99 -5.00
CA SER A 393 3.28 -3.99 -6.06
C SER A 393 3.49 -2.59 -5.53
N SER A 394 4.43 -1.86 -6.13
CA SER A 394 4.78 -0.49 -5.79
C SER A 394 4.39 0.43 -6.94
N ILE A 395 3.84 1.60 -6.62
CA ILE A 395 3.40 2.57 -7.61
C ILE A 395 4.51 3.57 -7.94
N LEU A 396 4.82 3.63 -9.23
CA LEU A 396 5.67 4.62 -9.86
C LEU A 396 4.80 5.79 -10.30
N THR A 397 5.12 6.98 -9.80
CA THR A 397 4.47 8.26 -10.14
C THR A 397 5.27 9.42 -9.56
N GLY A 398 5.10 10.61 -10.12
CA GLY A 398 5.63 11.88 -9.63
C GLY A 398 7.08 12.15 -10.03
N ASN A 399 7.69 13.12 -9.36
CA ASN A 399 9.04 13.60 -9.68
C ASN A 399 10.08 12.85 -8.86
N LEU A 400 11.04 12.21 -9.55
CA LEU A 400 12.19 11.55 -8.98
C LEU A 400 13.39 12.53 -8.97
N THR A 401 13.77 12.99 -7.77
CA THR A 401 14.82 14.02 -7.57
C THR A 401 16.15 13.48 -7.02
N SER A 402 16.24 12.16 -6.85
CA SER A 402 17.44 11.42 -6.42
C SER A 402 17.48 10.05 -7.09
N ASP A 403 18.61 9.35 -7.04
CA ASP A 403 18.70 8.01 -7.65
C ASP A 403 17.72 7.00 -7.04
N LEU A 404 17.04 6.22 -7.90
CA LEU A 404 16.16 5.11 -7.53
C LEU A 404 16.60 3.86 -8.28
N THR A 405 16.71 2.73 -7.57
CA THR A 405 16.95 1.41 -8.18
C THR A 405 15.80 0.50 -7.80
N LEU A 406 15.02 0.08 -8.80
CA LEU A 406 13.86 -0.80 -8.62
C LEU A 406 14.30 -2.21 -8.18
N ASP A 407 13.41 -2.94 -7.49
CA ASP A 407 13.61 -4.33 -7.12
C ASP A 407 12.83 -5.24 -8.09
N ALA A 408 13.53 -6.10 -8.84
CA ALA A 408 12.92 -7.03 -9.79
C ALA A 408 11.96 -8.07 -9.17
N ASN A 409 11.88 -8.17 -7.84
CA ASN A 409 10.89 -9.00 -7.14
C ASN A 409 9.54 -8.28 -6.91
N ILE A 410 9.45 -6.98 -7.21
CA ILE A 410 8.24 -6.15 -7.07
C ILE A 410 7.59 -5.95 -8.44
N ASN A 411 6.26 -6.07 -8.52
CA ASN A 411 5.51 -5.69 -9.72
C ASN A 411 5.23 -4.18 -9.67
N TYR A 412 5.80 -3.40 -10.57
CA TYR A 412 5.57 -1.95 -10.53
C TYR A 412 4.31 -1.56 -11.29
N LEU A 413 3.53 -0.65 -10.72
CA LEU A 413 2.35 -0.07 -11.34
C LEU A 413 2.63 1.41 -11.67
N LEU A 414 2.53 1.80 -12.93
CA LEU A 414 2.68 3.20 -13.35
C LEU A 414 1.27 3.81 -13.43
N SER A 415 0.89 4.62 -12.44
CA SER A 415 -0.49 5.15 -12.30
C SER A 415 -0.68 6.51 -12.99
N LYS A 416 0.37 7.31 -13.05
CA LYS A 416 0.50 8.57 -13.82
C LYS A 416 1.98 8.71 -14.21
N ASN A 417 2.38 9.86 -14.74
CA ASN A 417 3.76 10.08 -15.16
C ASN A 417 4.79 9.91 -14.03
N LEU A 418 5.93 9.29 -14.36
CA LEU A 418 7.15 9.29 -13.55
C LEU A 418 8.19 10.16 -14.27
N SER A 419 8.55 11.29 -13.66
CA SER A 419 9.54 12.24 -14.19
C SER A 419 10.89 12.07 -13.51
N VAL A 420 11.92 11.65 -14.25
CA VAL A 420 13.31 11.59 -13.78
C VAL A 420 13.95 12.96 -13.96
N GLU A 421 14.14 13.67 -12.86
CA GLU A 421 14.63 15.06 -12.85
C GLU A 421 16.14 15.16 -13.07
N SER A 422 16.60 16.38 -13.36
CA SER A 422 18.02 16.68 -13.60
C SER A 422 18.89 16.31 -12.40
N GLY A 423 19.83 15.37 -12.60
CA GLY A 423 20.72 14.84 -11.56
C GLY A 423 20.22 13.59 -10.84
N ALA A 424 19.06 13.03 -11.22
CA ALA A 424 18.56 11.75 -10.74
C ALA A 424 18.74 10.62 -11.77
N THR A 425 18.93 9.39 -11.29
CA THR A 425 19.04 8.17 -12.11
C THR A 425 17.93 7.18 -11.76
N LEU A 426 17.15 6.73 -12.74
CA LEU A 426 16.25 5.58 -12.61
C LEU A 426 16.93 4.31 -13.12
N THR A 427 17.19 3.35 -12.23
CA THR A 427 17.76 2.04 -12.58
C THR A 427 16.71 0.95 -12.49
N ILE A 428 16.56 0.18 -13.57
CA ILE A 428 15.54 -0.86 -13.75
C ILE A 428 16.26 -2.19 -14.04
N PRO A 429 16.44 -3.07 -13.02
CA PRO A 429 17.16 -4.33 -13.19
C PRO A 429 16.47 -5.36 -14.11
N ALA A 430 17.25 -6.34 -14.57
CA ALA A 430 16.76 -7.46 -15.37
C ALA A 430 15.54 -8.16 -14.75
N GLY A 431 14.51 -8.40 -15.58
CA GLY A 431 13.28 -9.10 -15.17
C GLY A 431 12.23 -8.22 -14.49
N THR A 432 12.50 -6.94 -14.22
CA THR A 432 11.48 -6.02 -13.69
C THR A 432 10.33 -5.85 -14.69
N LYS A 433 9.09 -5.94 -14.19
CA LYS A 433 7.87 -5.57 -14.93
C LYS A 433 7.29 -4.28 -14.38
N ILE A 434 7.00 -3.33 -15.27
CA ILE A 434 6.24 -2.11 -15.03
C ILE A 434 4.95 -2.21 -15.83
N SER A 435 3.80 -2.06 -15.17
CA SER A 435 2.47 -2.10 -15.77
C SER A 435 1.78 -0.74 -15.60
N ALA A 436 1.53 -0.02 -16.69
CA ALA A 436 0.71 1.18 -16.70
C ALA A 436 -0.73 0.84 -16.32
N GLN A 437 -1.13 1.28 -15.12
CA GLN A 437 -2.49 1.16 -14.59
C GLN A 437 -3.21 2.46 -14.93
N VAL A 438 -3.93 2.43 -16.04
CA VAL A 438 -4.50 3.63 -16.66
C VAL A 438 -5.98 3.72 -16.32
N GLU A 439 -6.38 4.83 -15.70
CA GLU A 439 -7.78 5.21 -15.55
C GLU A 439 -8.31 5.87 -16.82
N SER A 440 -9.62 5.77 -17.06
CA SER A 440 -10.21 6.25 -18.32
C SER A 440 -10.15 7.78 -18.42
N GLY A 441 -9.40 8.29 -19.39
CA GLY A 441 -9.07 9.71 -19.55
C GLY A 441 -7.64 10.09 -19.15
N ASP A 442 -6.90 9.20 -18.49
CA ASP A 442 -5.53 9.41 -18.02
C ASP A 442 -4.46 8.77 -18.95
N GLU A 443 -4.85 8.32 -20.14
CA GLU A 443 -3.97 7.66 -21.12
C GLU A 443 -2.76 8.55 -21.46
N THR A 444 -3.01 9.85 -21.63
CA THR A 444 -2.00 10.88 -21.93
C THR A 444 -1.26 11.44 -20.71
N GLU A 445 -1.71 11.09 -19.50
CA GLU A 445 -1.05 11.45 -18.23
C GLU A 445 -0.09 10.36 -17.72
N THR A 446 -0.08 9.18 -18.35
CA THR A 446 0.62 7.98 -17.88
C THR A 446 1.79 7.58 -18.80
N TYR A 447 3.01 7.96 -18.42
CA TYR A 447 4.24 7.72 -19.20
C TYR A 447 5.49 7.79 -18.30
N ILE A 448 6.65 7.36 -18.79
CA ILE A 448 7.93 7.61 -18.11
C ILE A 448 8.69 8.68 -18.89
N VAL A 449 9.14 9.75 -18.23
CA VAL A 449 9.92 10.83 -18.86
C VAL A 449 11.28 11.01 -18.17
N VAL A 450 12.35 11.05 -18.97
CA VAL A 450 13.70 11.39 -18.52
C VAL A 450 14.02 12.80 -18.99
N GLN A 451 13.97 13.77 -18.08
CA GLN A 451 14.26 15.17 -18.41
C GLN A 451 15.76 15.41 -18.64
N LYS A 452 16.09 16.57 -19.23
CA LYS A 452 17.47 16.98 -19.52
C LYS A 452 18.37 16.89 -18.29
N GLY A 453 19.34 15.98 -18.35
CA GLY A 453 20.32 15.73 -17.28
C GLY A 453 19.85 14.76 -16.19
N GLY A 454 18.66 14.19 -16.30
CA GLY A 454 18.32 12.92 -15.66
C GLY A 454 18.89 11.75 -16.47
N MET A 455 18.89 10.55 -15.88
CA MET A 455 19.40 9.33 -16.53
C MET A 455 18.48 8.13 -16.32
N ILE A 456 18.43 7.23 -17.30
CA ILE A 456 17.77 5.92 -17.17
C ILE A 456 18.74 4.78 -17.47
N MET A 457 18.71 3.75 -16.64
CA MET A 457 19.56 2.55 -16.73
C MET A 457 18.65 1.31 -16.78
N VAL A 458 18.27 0.87 -17.98
CA VAL A 458 17.50 -0.36 -18.18
C VAL A 458 18.48 -1.52 -18.36
N GLU A 459 18.62 -2.35 -17.33
CA GLU A 459 19.61 -3.43 -17.26
C GLU A 459 19.00 -4.80 -17.57
N GLY A 460 18.13 -4.86 -18.59
CA GLY A 460 17.55 -6.10 -19.08
C GLY A 460 18.59 -7.09 -19.59
N THR A 461 18.18 -8.36 -19.73
CA THR A 461 19.01 -9.42 -20.34
C THR A 461 18.17 -10.28 -21.28
N GLU A 462 18.80 -10.94 -22.26
CA GLU A 462 18.13 -11.89 -23.17
C GLU A 462 17.25 -12.93 -22.44
N ALA A 463 17.68 -13.38 -21.26
CA ALA A 463 16.96 -14.35 -20.44
C ALA A 463 15.89 -13.75 -19.52
N ASN A 464 16.03 -12.46 -19.16
CA ASN A 464 15.12 -11.72 -18.28
C ASN A 464 15.08 -10.25 -18.78
N PRO A 465 14.31 -9.95 -19.83
CA PRO A 465 14.15 -8.59 -20.32
C PRO A 465 13.39 -7.74 -19.30
N VAL A 466 13.51 -6.42 -19.41
CA VAL A 466 12.61 -5.49 -18.72
C VAL A 466 11.35 -5.34 -19.56
N VAL A 467 10.18 -5.33 -18.93
CA VAL A 467 8.89 -5.19 -19.63
C VAL A 467 8.12 -3.98 -19.11
N MET A 468 7.80 -3.07 -20.02
CA MET A 468 6.87 -1.96 -19.82
C MET A 468 5.62 -2.21 -20.68
N THR A 469 4.43 -2.21 -20.09
CA THR A 469 3.17 -2.62 -20.75
C THR A 469 1.99 -1.97 -20.05
N SER A 470 0.79 -1.92 -20.63
CA SER A 470 -0.42 -1.54 -19.89
C SER A 470 -1.02 -2.72 -19.10
N THR A 471 -1.95 -2.44 -18.18
CA THR A 471 -2.76 -3.47 -17.50
C THR A 471 -3.91 -4.00 -18.34
N ASN A 472 -4.37 -3.22 -19.34
CA ASN A 472 -5.50 -3.58 -20.19
C ASN A 472 -5.07 -4.27 -21.50
N GLU A 473 -3.77 -4.19 -21.84
CA GLU A 473 -3.14 -4.78 -23.02
C GLU A 473 -3.73 -4.33 -24.38
N ASN A 474 -4.28 -3.10 -24.46
CA ASN A 474 -4.72 -2.48 -25.71
C ASN A 474 -3.65 -1.50 -26.25
N PRO A 475 -3.42 -1.45 -27.58
CA PRO A 475 -2.68 -0.34 -28.20
C PRO A 475 -3.21 1.02 -27.73
N GLY A 476 -2.33 1.98 -27.47
CA GLY A 476 -2.70 3.34 -27.10
C GLY A 476 -3.09 3.57 -25.64
N ASP A 477 -3.07 2.52 -24.78
CA ASP A 477 -3.44 2.66 -23.37
C ASP A 477 -2.56 3.71 -22.63
N TRP A 478 -1.29 3.91 -23.01
CA TRP A 478 -0.35 4.77 -22.27
C TRP A 478 0.70 5.46 -23.18
N GLY A 479 1.41 6.46 -22.64
CA GLY A 479 2.32 7.34 -23.39
C GLY A 479 3.78 6.90 -23.53
N GLY A 480 4.10 5.64 -23.24
CA GLY A 480 5.44 5.07 -23.50
C GLY A 480 6.60 5.66 -22.69
N LEU A 481 7.80 5.64 -23.27
CA LEU A 481 9.05 6.13 -22.67
C LEU A 481 9.60 7.32 -23.47
N VAL A 482 9.73 8.48 -22.81
CA VAL A 482 10.22 9.73 -23.39
C VAL A 482 11.58 10.11 -22.80
N ILE A 483 12.56 10.46 -23.64
CA ILE A 483 13.91 10.86 -23.19
C ILE A 483 14.31 12.19 -23.85
N LEU A 484 14.76 13.15 -23.04
CA LEU A 484 15.14 14.50 -23.47
C LEU A 484 16.63 14.78 -23.24
N GLY A 485 17.36 15.09 -24.30
CA GLY A 485 18.80 15.35 -24.27
C GLY A 485 19.22 16.80 -24.57
N TYR A 486 20.54 17.02 -24.52
CA TYR A 486 21.23 18.27 -24.82
C TYR A 486 21.87 18.31 -26.23
N ALA A 487 21.63 17.34 -27.11
CA ALA A 487 22.19 17.32 -28.46
C ALA A 487 21.52 18.33 -29.40
N THR A 488 22.03 18.46 -30.62
CA THR A 488 21.52 19.42 -31.61
C THR A 488 20.23 18.92 -32.29
N THR A 489 19.22 19.80 -32.43
CA THR A 489 18.02 19.65 -33.27
C THR A 489 17.91 20.85 -34.23
N THR A 490 17.22 20.72 -35.37
CA THR A 490 16.91 21.88 -36.23
C THR A 490 15.99 22.92 -35.59
N GLU A 491 15.21 22.57 -34.57
CA GLU A 491 14.36 23.52 -33.81
C GLU A 491 15.18 24.38 -32.83
N GLY A 492 16.45 24.03 -32.61
CA GLY A 492 17.43 24.86 -31.90
C GLY A 492 17.70 24.43 -30.45
N VAL A 493 17.79 25.41 -29.55
CA VAL A 493 18.13 25.18 -28.13
C VAL A 493 16.93 25.52 -27.25
N GLU A 494 16.67 24.72 -26.23
CA GLU A 494 15.46 24.84 -25.38
C GLU A 494 14.17 24.78 -26.21
N ALA A 495 14.15 23.91 -27.23
CA ALA A 495 12.96 23.55 -27.97
C ALA A 495 11.91 22.92 -27.02
N THR A 496 10.64 22.94 -27.40
CA THR A 496 9.53 22.49 -26.55
C THR A 496 8.97 21.21 -27.12
N ALA A 497 9.05 20.12 -26.38
CA ALA A 497 8.47 18.85 -26.79
C ALA A 497 6.95 19.01 -26.95
N GLU A 498 6.39 18.30 -27.92
CA GLU A 498 4.94 18.30 -28.18
C GLU A 498 4.19 17.68 -26.99
N VAL A 499 4.84 16.72 -26.32
CA VAL A 499 4.40 16.10 -25.07
C VAL A 499 4.86 16.89 -23.83
N GLY A 500 3.95 17.08 -22.86
CA GLY A 500 4.23 17.63 -21.52
C GLY A 500 4.81 19.06 -21.44
N ASN A 501 5.01 19.77 -22.56
CA ASN A 501 5.70 21.07 -22.65
C ASN A 501 7.16 21.05 -22.14
N PHE A 502 7.79 19.88 -22.06
CA PHE A 502 9.16 19.72 -21.58
C PHE A 502 10.18 20.39 -22.52
N LYS A 503 11.39 20.63 -22.03
CA LYS A 503 12.48 21.26 -22.82
C LYS A 503 13.49 20.23 -23.28
N TYR A 504 13.86 20.29 -24.56
CA TYR A 504 14.91 19.49 -25.17
C TYR A 504 15.88 20.36 -25.99
N GLY A 505 16.93 19.74 -26.53
CA GLY A 505 17.84 20.38 -27.48
C GLY A 505 18.89 21.27 -26.83
N GLY A 506 20.04 21.36 -27.48
CA GLY A 506 21.21 22.07 -27.00
C GLY A 506 22.33 22.12 -28.05
N THR A 507 23.56 21.89 -27.60
CA THR A 507 24.78 21.92 -28.43
C THR A 507 25.79 20.84 -28.04
N THR A 508 25.33 19.80 -27.33
CA THR A 508 26.18 18.75 -26.73
C THR A 508 25.85 17.43 -27.40
N ASP A 509 26.40 17.22 -28.60
CA ASP A 509 26.13 16.03 -29.41
C ASP A 509 26.70 14.73 -28.80
N ASP A 510 27.54 14.82 -27.76
CA ASP A 510 28.07 13.72 -26.95
C ASP A 510 27.37 13.60 -25.57
N ASP A 511 26.19 14.20 -25.41
CA ASP A 511 25.33 14.06 -24.23
C ASP A 511 24.92 12.60 -23.96
N ASN A 512 24.65 12.30 -22.69
CA ASN A 512 24.36 10.95 -22.22
C ASN A 512 23.17 10.93 -21.26
N SER A 513 22.04 10.39 -21.72
CA SER A 513 20.81 10.19 -20.94
C SER A 513 20.72 8.78 -20.30
N GLY A 514 21.79 7.99 -20.37
CA GLY A 514 21.90 6.67 -19.73
C GLY A 514 22.11 5.51 -20.72
N SER A 515 21.57 4.34 -20.38
CA SER A 515 21.67 3.14 -21.23
C SER A 515 20.45 2.24 -21.14
N ILE A 516 19.99 1.75 -22.29
CA ILE A 516 18.91 0.77 -22.42
C ILE A 516 19.47 -0.54 -22.98
N SER A 517 19.17 -1.66 -22.31
CA SER A 517 19.46 -3.01 -22.78
C SER A 517 18.27 -3.96 -22.52
N TYR A 518 17.84 -4.71 -23.55
CA TYR A 518 16.75 -5.71 -23.50
C TYR A 518 15.46 -5.17 -22.86
N LEU A 519 14.90 -4.13 -23.47
CA LEU A 519 13.64 -3.52 -23.11
C LEU A 519 12.53 -3.97 -24.07
N ILE A 520 11.41 -4.45 -23.52
CA ILE A 520 10.16 -4.66 -24.25
C ILE A 520 9.17 -3.59 -23.81
N ILE A 521 8.75 -2.75 -24.74
CA ILE A 521 7.63 -1.82 -24.59
C ILE A 521 6.43 -2.45 -25.31
N LYS A 522 5.23 -2.34 -24.73
CA LYS A 522 3.98 -2.78 -25.34
C LYS A 522 2.87 -1.78 -25.12
N ASN A 523 1.90 -1.76 -26.03
CA ASN A 523 0.59 -1.13 -25.78
C ASN A 523 0.64 0.40 -25.54
N ALA A 524 1.78 1.04 -25.84
CA ALA A 524 1.89 2.49 -25.88
C ALA A 524 1.18 3.07 -27.13
N GLY A 525 1.09 4.39 -27.24
CA GLY A 525 0.43 5.06 -28.38
C GLY A 525 -0.52 6.20 -28.03
N ALA A 526 -0.60 6.64 -26.76
CA ALA A 526 -1.72 7.44 -26.28
C ALA A 526 -2.01 8.71 -27.11
N GLN A 527 -3.23 8.82 -27.65
CA GLN A 527 -3.65 9.94 -28.49
C GLN A 527 -3.84 11.23 -27.67
N ILE A 528 -3.14 12.31 -28.06
CA ILE A 528 -3.19 13.62 -27.38
C ILE A 528 -4.30 14.49 -27.97
N ASP A 529 -4.27 14.66 -29.29
CA ASP A 529 -5.34 15.30 -30.05
C ASP A 529 -5.39 14.74 -31.50
N ALA A 530 -6.11 15.38 -32.42
CA ALA A 530 -6.29 14.88 -33.77
C ALA A 530 -5.05 15.02 -34.69
N GLU A 531 -3.97 15.65 -34.22
CA GLU A 531 -2.71 15.87 -34.94
C GLU A 531 -1.48 15.34 -34.16
N SER A 532 -1.60 14.99 -32.87
CA SER A 532 -0.47 14.53 -32.03
C SER A 532 -0.81 13.34 -31.13
N GLN A 533 0.20 12.51 -30.87
CA GLN A 533 0.15 11.21 -30.16
C GLN A 533 1.45 11.00 -29.35
N TYR A 534 1.53 9.92 -28.55
CA TYR A 534 2.74 9.47 -27.85
C TYR A 534 3.27 8.18 -28.45
N ASN A 535 4.59 8.05 -28.61
CA ASN A 535 5.22 6.87 -29.23
C ASN A 535 5.55 5.78 -28.20
N GLY A 536 6.01 4.62 -28.66
CA GLY A 536 6.62 3.60 -27.81
C GLY A 536 7.90 4.08 -27.13
N LEU A 537 8.86 4.56 -27.93
CA LEU A 537 10.10 5.21 -27.46
C LEU A 537 10.31 6.56 -28.18
N THR A 538 10.20 7.66 -27.44
CA THR A 538 10.38 9.02 -27.99
C THR A 538 11.73 9.61 -27.59
N LEU A 539 12.53 10.04 -28.56
CA LEU A 539 13.91 10.49 -28.37
C LEU A 539 14.10 11.95 -28.81
N TYR A 540 13.95 12.88 -27.86
CA TYR A 540 14.10 14.31 -28.09
C TYR A 540 15.55 14.79 -27.95
N ALA A 541 16.22 15.03 -29.08
CA ALA A 541 17.62 15.48 -29.17
C ALA A 541 18.59 14.74 -28.22
N VAL A 542 18.47 13.41 -28.19
CA VAL A 542 19.32 12.53 -27.37
C VAL A 542 20.73 12.43 -27.98
N GLY A 543 21.74 12.51 -27.12
CA GLY A 543 23.15 12.55 -27.53
C GLY A 543 23.79 11.19 -27.75
N SER A 544 24.89 11.19 -28.51
CA SER A 544 25.67 10.00 -28.88
C SER A 544 26.46 9.35 -27.72
N GLY A 545 26.44 9.94 -26.53
CA GLY A 545 26.92 9.29 -25.30
C GLY A 545 25.92 8.29 -24.71
N THR A 546 24.65 8.38 -25.11
CA THR A 546 23.56 7.47 -24.71
C THR A 546 23.65 6.15 -25.45
N THR A 547 23.38 5.02 -24.77
CA THR A 547 23.36 3.69 -25.40
C THR A 547 21.93 3.15 -25.50
N ILE A 548 21.50 2.74 -26.70
CA ILE A 548 20.21 2.09 -26.92
C ILE A 548 20.46 0.79 -27.67
N ASP A 549 20.25 -0.36 -27.02
CA ASP A 549 20.53 -1.68 -27.58
C ASP A 549 19.46 -2.70 -27.16
N ASN A 550 19.02 -3.57 -28.07
CA ASN A 550 17.98 -4.57 -27.81
C ASN A 550 16.69 -3.93 -27.27
N VAL A 551 15.96 -3.19 -28.12
CA VAL A 551 14.66 -2.61 -27.78
C VAL A 551 13.58 -3.17 -28.70
N ALA A 552 12.47 -3.59 -28.11
CA ALA A 552 11.28 -4.05 -28.82
C ALA A 552 10.08 -3.15 -28.50
N MET A 553 9.30 -2.77 -29.50
CA MET A 553 7.97 -2.17 -29.31
C MET A 553 6.93 -2.97 -30.08
N ILE A 554 5.88 -3.40 -29.38
CA ILE A 554 4.89 -4.39 -29.86
C ILE A 554 3.48 -3.87 -29.60
N ASP A 555 2.61 -3.98 -30.62
CA ASP A 555 1.19 -3.63 -30.58
C ASP A 555 0.94 -2.18 -30.07
N GLY A 556 1.64 -1.20 -30.64
CA GLY A 556 1.41 0.23 -30.40
C GLY A 556 0.29 0.85 -31.23
N GLU A 557 -0.38 1.89 -30.72
CA GLU A 557 -1.31 2.70 -31.54
C GLU A 557 -0.58 3.74 -32.41
N ASP A 558 0.64 4.08 -32.02
CA ASP A 558 1.50 5.07 -32.67
C ASP A 558 2.90 4.48 -32.92
N ASP A 559 3.92 5.33 -33.08
CA ASP A 559 5.25 4.92 -33.52
C ASP A 559 5.99 3.92 -32.63
N GLY A 560 6.79 3.06 -33.29
CA GLY A 560 7.70 2.14 -32.60
C GLY A 560 8.84 2.87 -31.89
N VAL A 561 9.49 3.79 -32.60
CA VAL A 561 10.48 4.73 -32.08
C VAL A 561 10.47 5.99 -32.96
N GLU A 562 10.55 7.16 -32.35
CA GLU A 562 10.69 8.44 -33.07
C GLU A 562 11.91 9.24 -32.59
N PHE A 563 12.69 9.76 -33.54
CA PHE A 563 13.84 10.62 -33.29
C PHE A 563 13.55 12.08 -33.64
N PHE A 564 13.34 12.93 -32.63
CA PHE A 564 13.26 14.38 -32.78
C PHE A 564 14.67 14.99 -32.71
N GLY A 565 15.40 14.91 -33.83
CA GLY A 565 16.77 15.41 -33.92
C GLY A 565 17.77 14.58 -33.10
N GLY A 566 18.89 15.20 -32.73
CA GLY A 566 19.94 14.54 -31.95
C GLY A 566 20.88 13.64 -32.75
N THR A 567 21.71 12.91 -32.03
CA THR A 567 22.87 12.17 -32.56
C THR A 567 23.01 10.76 -32.00
N VAL A 568 22.09 10.34 -31.11
CA VAL A 568 22.04 8.99 -30.57
C VAL A 568 21.93 7.96 -31.70
N SER A 569 22.59 6.82 -31.50
CA SER A 569 22.52 5.65 -32.38
C SER A 569 21.97 4.48 -31.59
N ALA A 570 21.23 3.60 -32.26
CA ALA A 570 20.58 2.45 -31.66
C ALA A 570 21.00 1.14 -32.33
N SER A 571 20.81 0.01 -31.65
CA SER A 571 21.10 -1.30 -32.21
C SER A 571 20.08 -2.35 -31.78
N ASN A 572 19.88 -3.37 -32.63
CA ASN A 572 18.99 -4.50 -32.39
C ASN A 572 17.57 -4.04 -32.03
N LEU A 573 16.89 -3.40 -32.97
CA LEU A 573 15.50 -2.94 -32.79
C LEU A 573 14.49 -3.93 -33.38
N TYR A 574 13.39 -4.18 -32.66
CA TYR A 574 12.29 -5.04 -33.11
C TYR A 574 10.94 -4.32 -33.01
N PHE A 575 10.18 -4.34 -34.09
CA PHE A 575 8.88 -3.67 -34.16
C PHE A 575 7.83 -4.62 -34.72
N GLU A 576 6.71 -4.80 -34.01
CA GLU A 576 5.64 -5.71 -34.40
C GLU A 576 4.27 -5.04 -34.25
N ASN A 577 3.55 -4.92 -35.38
CA ASN A 577 2.17 -4.42 -35.49
C ASN A 577 1.88 -3.03 -34.85
N ASN A 578 2.85 -2.12 -34.83
CA ASN A 578 2.58 -0.71 -34.51
C ASN A 578 1.66 -0.09 -35.58
N GLN A 579 0.71 0.77 -35.17
CA GLN A 579 -0.37 1.26 -36.03
C GLN A 579 -0.11 2.58 -36.76
N ASP A 580 0.97 3.31 -36.46
CA ASP A 580 1.50 4.36 -37.34
C ASP A 580 2.83 3.92 -37.99
N ASP A 581 3.99 4.50 -37.63
CA ASP A 581 5.29 4.23 -38.26
C ASP A 581 6.25 3.43 -37.33
N SER A 582 6.90 2.39 -37.85
CA SER A 582 7.76 1.56 -36.97
C SER A 582 9.06 2.24 -36.55
N ILE A 583 9.57 3.15 -37.39
CA ILE A 583 10.72 4.02 -37.12
C ILE A 583 10.44 5.35 -37.83
N ASP A 584 10.20 6.45 -37.13
CA ASP A 584 10.20 7.79 -37.72
C ASP A 584 11.39 8.63 -37.23
N TRP A 585 11.74 9.64 -38.02
CA TRP A 585 12.58 10.73 -37.55
C TRP A 585 12.23 12.06 -38.22
N THR A 586 12.40 13.09 -37.42
CA THR A 586 12.25 14.47 -37.85
C THR A 586 13.46 15.30 -37.37
N GLU A 587 13.38 16.62 -37.55
CA GLU A 587 14.30 17.59 -36.94
C GLU A 587 15.81 17.40 -37.19
N GLY A 588 16.16 16.68 -38.26
CA GLY A 588 17.54 16.49 -38.71
C GLY A 588 18.36 15.50 -37.88
N TRP A 589 17.72 14.49 -37.27
CA TRP A 589 18.44 13.36 -36.66
C TRP A 589 19.45 12.76 -37.66
N ASN A 590 20.65 12.44 -37.15
CA ASN A 590 21.78 12.01 -37.97
C ASN A 590 22.49 10.76 -37.42
N GLY A 591 21.82 10.01 -36.54
CA GLY A 591 22.33 8.79 -35.95
C GLY A 591 22.37 7.59 -36.90
N THR A 592 22.66 6.43 -36.32
CA THR A 592 22.66 5.14 -37.02
C THR A 592 21.80 4.12 -36.27
N VAL A 593 20.98 3.37 -36.99
CA VAL A 593 20.35 2.13 -36.50
C VAL A 593 21.11 0.95 -37.11
N THR A 594 21.63 0.06 -36.27
CA THR A 594 22.32 -1.18 -36.71
C THR A 594 21.52 -2.40 -36.28
N THR A 595 21.11 -3.21 -37.25
CA THR A 595 20.18 -4.33 -37.08
C THR A 595 18.80 -3.89 -36.61
N ALA A 596 17.82 -3.92 -37.51
CA ALA A 596 16.41 -3.70 -37.15
C ALA A 596 15.48 -4.60 -37.96
N TYR A 597 14.41 -5.07 -37.32
CA TYR A 597 13.40 -5.94 -37.92
C TYR A 597 11.98 -5.41 -37.64
N VAL A 598 11.22 -5.15 -38.70
CA VAL A 598 9.83 -4.70 -38.66
C VAL A 598 8.91 -5.80 -39.19
N LEU A 599 7.85 -6.12 -38.44
CA LEU A 599 6.80 -7.06 -38.80
C LEU A 599 5.43 -6.39 -38.81
N HIS A 600 4.79 -6.36 -39.98
CA HIS A 600 3.41 -5.94 -40.14
C HIS A 600 2.53 -7.13 -40.54
N SER A 601 1.98 -7.79 -39.53
CA SER A 601 1.04 -8.89 -39.72
C SER A 601 -0.42 -8.44 -39.77
N GLU A 602 -0.71 -7.28 -39.19
CA GLU A 602 -2.04 -6.64 -39.19
C GLU A 602 -2.11 -5.42 -40.14
N ALA A 603 -3.32 -5.07 -40.57
CA ALA A 603 -3.55 -3.92 -41.45
C ALA A 603 -4.07 -2.73 -40.65
N GLY A 604 -3.42 -1.59 -40.76
CA GLY A 604 -3.72 -0.36 -40.03
C GLY A 604 -2.56 0.63 -40.09
N PHE A 605 -1.33 0.09 -39.96
CA PHE A 605 -0.05 0.80 -40.03
C PHE A 605 0.10 1.77 -41.22
N SER A 606 0.87 2.85 -41.00
CA SER A 606 1.30 3.79 -42.03
C SER A 606 2.47 3.21 -42.81
N THR A 607 3.65 3.07 -42.20
CA THR A 607 4.87 2.54 -42.82
C THR A 607 5.81 1.79 -41.87
N ALA A 608 6.87 1.20 -42.43
CA ALA A 608 7.99 0.64 -41.67
C ALA A 608 9.08 1.68 -41.34
N VAL A 609 9.18 2.73 -42.13
CA VAL A 609 10.07 3.89 -41.92
C VAL A 609 9.43 5.14 -42.50
N GLU A 610 9.20 6.14 -41.66
CA GLU A 610 8.92 7.51 -42.08
C GLU A 610 10.13 8.42 -41.83
N ALA A 611 10.13 9.60 -42.45
CA ALA A 611 11.16 10.61 -42.33
C ALA A 611 10.66 11.97 -42.84
N ASP A 612 10.73 13.02 -42.03
CA ASP A 612 10.28 14.38 -42.42
C ASP A 612 11.36 15.48 -42.35
N LYS A 613 11.06 16.62 -43.01
CA LYS A 613 11.77 17.90 -42.95
C LYS A 613 13.21 17.82 -43.47
N ALA A 614 14.18 17.80 -42.55
CA ALA A 614 15.58 18.08 -42.81
C ALA A 614 16.39 16.80 -42.99
N ASN A 615 17.14 16.70 -44.09
CA ASN A 615 18.01 15.55 -44.33
C ASN A 615 19.27 15.59 -43.46
N GLY A 616 19.21 14.97 -42.28
CA GLY A 616 20.40 14.63 -41.48
C GLY A 616 21.21 13.46 -42.07
N ASN A 617 20.68 12.79 -43.09
CA ASN A 617 21.16 11.54 -43.68
C ASN A 617 21.49 10.47 -42.62
N PRO A 618 20.52 10.08 -41.78
CA PRO A 618 20.68 8.95 -40.88
C PRO A 618 20.96 7.66 -41.67
N THR A 619 21.56 6.70 -40.98
CA THR A 619 22.00 5.44 -41.59
C THR A 619 21.30 4.24 -40.98
N LEU A 620 20.77 3.34 -41.81
CA LEU A 620 20.20 2.07 -41.40
C LEU A 620 21.04 0.93 -41.97
N ILE A 621 21.61 0.09 -41.11
CA ILE A 621 22.47 -1.04 -41.46
C ILE A 621 21.77 -2.33 -41.05
N ASP A 622 21.72 -3.33 -41.93
CA ASP A 622 21.03 -4.60 -41.69
C ASP A 622 19.56 -4.38 -41.30
N PHE A 623 18.83 -3.66 -42.15
CA PHE A 623 17.40 -3.35 -41.96
C PHE A 623 16.53 -4.38 -42.67
N THR A 624 15.51 -4.90 -41.99
CA THR A 624 14.52 -5.81 -42.58
C THR A 624 13.11 -5.36 -42.23
N ALA A 625 12.23 -5.27 -43.23
CA ALA A 625 10.81 -5.07 -43.02
C ALA A 625 9.99 -6.08 -43.81
N VAL A 626 8.97 -6.66 -43.14
CA VAL A 626 8.13 -7.71 -43.68
C VAL A 626 6.67 -7.37 -43.41
N SER A 627 5.88 -7.22 -44.48
CA SER A 627 4.42 -7.10 -44.40
C SER A 627 3.74 -8.35 -44.95
N THR A 628 2.70 -8.81 -44.27
CA THR A 628 1.81 -9.88 -44.81
C THR A 628 0.51 -9.35 -45.40
N VAL A 629 0.29 -8.03 -45.33
CA VAL A 629 -0.99 -7.36 -45.67
C VAL A 629 -0.86 -6.29 -46.77
N GLY A 630 0.35 -5.97 -47.23
CA GLY A 630 0.61 -4.91 -48.21
C GLY A 630 1.14 -3.64 -47.55
N GLY A 631 0.55 -2.48 -47.86
CA GLY A 631 0.97 -1.17 -47.31
C GLY A 631 2.21 -0.57 -47.98
N THR A 632 2.79 0.45 -47.33
CA THR A 632 4.00 1.17 -47.76
C THR A 632 5.16 0.82 -46.82
N ALA A 633 6.36 0.55 -47.36
CA ALA A 633 7.52 0.26 -46.53
C ALA A 633 8.22 1.53 -46.05
N LEU A 634 8.71 2.37 -46.97
CA LEU A 634 9.47 3.57 -46.67
C LEU A 634 8.75 4.81 -47.21
N GLN A 635 8.64 5.88 -46.43
CA GLN A 635 8.05 7.15 -46.86
C GLN A 635 8.96 8.32 -46.48
N PHE A 636 9.24 9.18 -47.46
CA PHE A 636 10.09 10.36 -47.27
C PHE A 636 9.33 11.62 -47.64
N LYS A 637 9.12 12.49 -46.65
CA LYS A 637 8.46 13.80 -46.78
C LYS A 637 9.47 14.92 -47.06
N LEU A 638 8.99 16.00 -47.68
CA LEU A 638 9.74 17.21 -48.01
C LEU A 638 11.11 16.98 -48.67
N THR A 639 12.19 17.06 -47.88
CA THR A 639 13.57 16.89 -48.35
C THR A 639 14.34 15.81 -47.58
N SER A 640 13.66 14.97 -46.78
CA SER A 640 14.31 13.93 -45.98
C SER A 640 14.95 12.83 -46.87
N GLY A 641 15.54 11.84 -46.22
CA GLY A 641 16.25 10.74 -46.84
C GLY A 641 17.04 9.91 -45.83
N ALA A 642 17.66 8.83 -46.29
CA ALA A 642 18.49 7.95 -45.48
C ALA A 642 19.51 7.18 -46.34
N THR A 643 20.56 6.70 -45.68
CA THR A 643 21.51 5.74 -46.25
C THR A 643 21.27 4.34 -45.68
N PHE A 644 20.88 3.41 -46.54
CA PHE A 644 20.68 2.00 -46.22
C PHE A 644 21.88 1.16 -46.64
N THR A 645 22.27 0.21 -45.80
CA THR A 645 23.22 -0.87 -46.12
C THR A 645 22.58 -2.21 -45.78
N ASN A 646 22.55 -3.15 -46.73
CA ASN A 646 21.89 -4.45 -46.60
C ASN A 646 20.41 -4.35 -46.15
N ALA A 647 19.61 -3.55 -46.85
CA ALA A 647 18.17 -3.46 -46.59
C ALA A 647 17.37 -4.56 -47.32
N HIS A 648 16.43 -5.18 -46.61
CA HIS A 648 15.51 -6.20 -47.13
C HIS A 648 14.06 -5.77 -46.93
N LEU A 649 13.31 -5.57 -48.02
CA LEU A 649 11.87 -5.28 -47.97
C LEU A 649 11.08 -6.42 -48.60
N SER A 650 10.01 -6.87 -47.94
CA SER A 650 9.13 -7.90 -48.52
C SER A 650 7.65 -7.73 -48.19
N GLY A 651 6.80 -8.07 -49.16
CA GLY A 651 5.34 -8.14 -49.00
C GLY A 651 4.57 -6.82 -49.04
N TYR A 652 5.26 -5.67 -49.00
CA TYR A 652 4.65 -4.35 -49.20
C TYR A 652 4.12 -4.14 -50.63
N THR A 653 3.12 -3.27 -50.76
CA THR A 653 2.58 -2.84 -52.06
C THR A 653 3.43 -1.72 -52.68
N THR A 654 4.00 -0.86 -51.82
CA THR A 654 4.86 0.27 -52.19
C THR A 654 6.16 0.17 -51.39
N ASN A 655 7.32 0.06 -52.04
CA ASN A 655 8.61 0.03 -51.32
C ASN A 655 9.05 1.43 -50.88
N VAL A 656 8.87 2.45 -51.72
CA VAL A 656 9.25 3.84 -51.44
C VAL A 656 8.13 4.78 -51.90
N ASP A 657 7.71 5.69 -51.03
CA ASP A 657 6.87 6.84 -51.38
C ASP A 657 7.61 8.16 -51.08
N MET A 658 7.75 9.01 -52.09
CA MET A 658 8.31 10.36 -51.96
C MET A 658 7.16 11.35 -51.90
N LYS A 659 6.45 11.41 -50.77
CA LYS A 659 5.11 12.03 -50.60
C LYS A 659 5.01 13.46 -51.15
N ASP A 660 6.03 14.28 -50.92
CA ASP A 660 6.10 15.67 -51.39
C ASP A 660 6.89 15.87 -52.69
N ASN A 661 7.27 14.79 -53.38
CA ASN A 661 8.19 14.79 -54.53
C ASN A 661 9.62 15.26 -54.15
N GLY A 662 10.10 14.80 -52.99
CA GLY A 662 11.48 15.05 -52.54
C GLY A 662 12.55 14.44 -53.47
N PRO A 663 13.83 14.81 -53.32
CA PRO A 663 14.90 14.33 -54.18
C PRO A 663 15.17 12.84 -53.95
N LEU A 664 14.93 11.99 -54.94
CA LEU A 664 15.22 10.55 -54.86
C LEU A 664 16.70 10.25 -54.58
N GLU A 665 17.60 11.16 -54.96
CA GLU A 665 19.03 11.01 -54.68
C GLU A 665 19.39 11.02 -53.19
N ASN A 666 18.48 11.49 -52.33
CA ASN A 666 18.60 11.48 -50.87
C ASN A 666 18.39 10.08 -50.25
N VAL A 667 17.81 9.14 -50.99
CA VAL A 667 17.68 7.74 -50.57
C VAL A 667 18.79 6.95 -51.24
N ILE A 668 19.72 6.43 -50.43
CA ILE A 668 20.91 5.72 -50.89
C ILE A 668 20.84 4.28 -50.38
N VAL A 669 20.98 3.29 -51.27
CA VAL A 669 20.98 1.86 -50.90
C VAL A 669 22.27 1.22 -51.41
N ASP A 670 23.04 0.61 -50.50
CA ASP A 670 24.33 -0.02 -50.77
C ASP A 670 25.30 0.88 -51.58
N GLY A 671 25.30 2.18 -51.26
CA GLY A 671 26.12 3.21 -51.91
C GLY A 671 25.60 3.72 -53.26
N THR A 672 24.38 3.35 -53.66
CA THR A 672 23.72 3.81 -54.90
C THR A 672 22.46 4.61 -54.56
N SER A 673 22.39 5.88 -55.00
CA SER A 673 21.17 6.70 -54.94
C SER A 673 20.04 6.11 -55.78
N LEU A 674 18.79 6.22 -55.31
CA LEU A 674 17.62 5.88 -56.12
C LEU A 674 17.50 6.79 -57.35
N THR A 675 16.89 6.26 -58.41
CA THR A 675 16.60 6.97 -59.66
C THR A 675 15.11 7.01 -59.98
N THR A 676 14.33 6.03 -59.50
CA THR A 676 12.87 6.06 -59.42
C THR A 676 12.41 5.43 -58.08
N ALA A 677 11.16 5.66 -57.67
CA ALA A 677 10.61 5.07 -56.44
C ALA A 677 10.34 3.55 -56.57
N GLU A 678 10.30 3.06 -57.81
CA GLU A 678 10.11 1.66 -58.18
C GLU A 678 11.42 0.87 -58.35
N ASP A 679 12.57 1.45 -57.98
CA ASP A 679 13.88 0.78 -58.06
C ASP A 679 13.96 -0.41 -57.08
N ASP A 680 14.07 -1.62 -57.63
CA ASP A 680 14.11 -2.90 -56.90
C ASP A 680 15.51 -3.18 -56.31
N VAL A 681 15.95 -2.34 -55.38
CA VAL A 681 17.27 -2.37 -54.74
C VAL A 681 17.28 -2.90 -53.30
N PHE A 682 16.11 -3.09 -52.69
CA PHE A 682 15.95 -3.52 -51.29
C PHE A 682 15.94 -5.06 -51.15
N ASN A 683 16.90 -5.71 -51.80
CA ASN A 683 17.01 -7.17 -51.91
C ASN A 683 18.18 -7.76 -51.12
N GLY A 684 18.55 -7.08 -50.02
CA GLY A 684 19.56 -7.52 -49.06
C GLY A 684 19.24 -8.87 -48.40
N THR A 685 20.20 -9.35 -47.62
CA THR A 685 20.01 -10.53 -46.77
C THR A 685 19.18 -10.14 -45.56
N ALA A 686 17.97 -10.70 -45.46
CA ALA A 686 17.09 -10.49 -44.31
C ALA A 686 17.79 -10.84 -42.99
N VAL A 687 17.55 -10.01 -41.97
CA VAL A 687 17.95 -10.27 -40.58
C VAL A 687 17.23 -11.53 -40.10
N ASP A 688 17.96 -12.40 -39.39
CA ASP A 688 17.37 -13.57 -38.77
C ASP A 688 16.55 -13.15 -37.54
N VAL A 689 15.23 -13.20 -37.66
CA VAL A 689 14.30 -12.81 -36.59
C VAL A 689 14.52 -13.57 -35.28
N ALA A 690 15.20 -14.73 -35.30
CA ALA A 690 15.55 -15.49 -34.11
C ALA A 690 16.45 -14.72 -33.12
N ILE A 691 17.14 -13.66 -33.54
CA ILE A 691 17.89 -12.79 -32.60
C ILE A 691 16.95 -11.99 -31.66
N PHE A 692 15.66 -11.89 -31.98
CA PHE A 692 14.62 -11.22 -31.20
C PHE A 692 13.70 -12.21 -30.45
N ALA A 693 14.14 -13.46 -30.27
CA ALA A 693 13.41 -14.46 -29.48
C ALA A 693 13.10 -13.98 -28.05
N TRP A 694 13.99 -13.18 -27.46
CA TRP A 694 13.82 -12.56 -26.14
C TRP A 694 12.62 -11.61 -26.05
N ALA A 695 12.20 -10.99 -27.16
CA ALA A 695 11.05 -10.08 -27.22
C ALA A 695 9.73 -10.80 -27.52
N THR A 696 9.78 -11.83 -28.36
CA THR A 696 8.60 -12.53 -28.88
C THR A 696 8.19 -13.78 -28.09
N GLY A 697 9.09 -14.32 -27.25
CA GLY A 697 8.84 -15.50 -26.42
C GLY A 697 8.80 -16.84 -27.16
N ASN A 698 9.34 -16.91 -28.39
CA ASN A 698 9.35 -18.08 -29.28
C ASN A 698 10.71 -18.80 -29.36
#